data_AF-A0A5J9SLY3-F1
#
_entry.id   AF-A0A5J9SLY3-F1
#
_cell.length_a   1.000
_cell.length_b   1.000
_cell.length_c   1.000
_cell.angle_alpha   90.00
_cell.angle_beta   90.00
_cell.angle_gamma   90.00
#
_symmetry.space_group_name_H-M   'P 1'
#
loop_
_entity.id
_entity.type
_entity.pdbx_description
1 polymer ?
#
loop_
_entity_poly.entity_id
_entity_poly.type
_entity_poly.pdbx_seq_one_letter_code
_entity_poly.pdbx_strand_id
1 'polypeptide(L)'
;MESRWRKAKMSLGLNLCVYVPRTLEGDEPNTASSTAALVSPVASSSSAATSANTTPTAASEEQSHGKVKGGAGALMPTTPTPTSAGLRLSKSGSKSFKKTCAICLTTMKPGQGHALFTAECSHTFHFHCISANVKHGSNSCPVCRIKWKELPFRGPLPAELPQGNARIAPVNGYQNGGHMTILRPLPRARSSGRLHHLTALLPDNDPSTFNDDEPLDLLSEATEDPQQGCLRTVEIKTYPEFTEVPENVSERSFTVLIHLKAPLAQNLQAPSNLGDANGLNTSRAPVDLITVLDVSGSMAGTKLALLKRAMGFVIQNLGSSDRLSVIAFSSNARRLFPLRRMTESGRQQSLLAVNSLTSNGGTNIAEGLRKGSKVIEDRQAKNPVCSIILLSDGQDTYTVSPTAGVHKGAPEYCALLPSTNGNQQVPVHVFGFGADHDSVSLHSISQTSGGTFSFIETEAAIQDAFAQCIGGLLSVVAQGLHVKVESLHPDVHFGSIRSGSYSSRIADDKRNGSIDVGDLYAEEERDFLVSVNVPSDYGETALLKVGCVYKDPLMKETVNMADVQVKISRPAFVSVQSVSVEVDRQKNRLHAAEVMAEARFTAERGDLTNAVSLLEDCRRMIMGSVSGQSGDRLCQSLDAELKEMQDRMANRQRYEASGRAYVLSGLSSHSWQRATARGDSTDSESLIQAYQTSSMVDMLLRSQTMSRSSTPRGTPQMRHAKSFPARPQPR
;
A
#
# COMPACT_ATOMS: atom_id res chain seq x y z
N MET A 1 11.71 -54.63 0.87
CA MET A 1 11.74 -54.66 -0.61
C MET A 1 12.45 -53.42 -1.12
N GLU A 2 13.71 -53.53 -1.57
CA GLU A 2 14.49 -52.39 -2.11
C GLU A 2 14.95 -52.68 -3.55
N SER A 3 14.36 -52.07 -4.59
CA SER A 3 14.94 -52.19 -5.97
C SER A 3 14.41 -51.22 -7.05
N ARG A 4 14.02 -49.96 -6.72
CA ARG A 4 13.65 -48.98 -7.78
C ARG A 4 14.29 -47.60 -7.67
N TRP A 5 14.36 -47.00 -6.48
CA TRP A 5 14.86 -45.61 -6.33
C TRP A 5 16.37 -45.39 -6.64
N ARG A 6 17.23 -46.41 -6.54
CA ARG A 6 18.67 -46.24 -6.83
C ARG A 6 19.00 -46.08 -8.34
N LYS A 7 18.10 -46.42 -9.26
CA LYS A 7 18.34 -46.25 -10.72
C LYS A 7 18.02 -44.85 -11.25
N ALA A 8 17.31 -44.01 -10.50
CA ALA A 8 17.00 -42.63 -10.91
C ALA A 8 18.14 -41.62 -10.62
N LYS A 9 19.12 -41.99 -9.77
CA LYS A 9 20.14 -41.05 -9.25
C LYS A 9 21.46 -41.03 -10.05
N MET A 10 21.49 -41.62 -11.25
CA MET A 10 22.68 -41.66 -12.13
C MET A 10 22.51 -40.97 -13.49
N SER A 11 21.39 -40.26 -13.72
CA SER A 11 21.14 -39.45 -14.92
C SER A 11 21.40 -37.95 -14.73
N LEU A 12 21.72 -37.50 -13.52
CA LEU A 12 21.96 -36.09 -13.17
C LEU A 12 23.33 -35.96 -12.49
N GLY A 13 24.38 -35.78 -13.30
CA GLY A 13 25.76 -35.72 -12.85
C GLY A 13 26.12 -34.38 -12.21
N LEU A 14 26.19 -34.35 -10.87
CA LEU A 14 26.80 -33.28 -10.09
C LEU A 14 27.80 -33.91 -9.11
N ASN A 15 29.09 -33.66 -9.33
CA ASN A 15 30.16 -34.17 -8.47
C ASN A 15 30.36 -33.25 -7.26
N LEU A 16 30.33 -33.82 -6.06
CA LEU A 16 30.87 -33.21 -4.86
C LEU A 16 31.98 -34.12 -4.31
N CYS A 17 33.19 -33.59 -4.18
CA CYS A 17 34.32 -34.34 -3.63
C CYS A 17 34.43 -34.12 -2.12
N VAL A 18 34.51 -35.21 -1.36
CA VAL A 18 34.92 -35.23 0.05
C VAL A 18 36.03 -36.27 0.18
N TYR A 19 37.07 -35.97 0.95
CA TYR A 19 38.19 -36.89 1.20
C TYR A 19 38.53 -36.92 2.69
N VAL A 20 38.53 -38.11 3.29
CA VAL A 20 38.87 -38.37 4.70
C VAL A 20 39.46 -39.78 4.86
N PRO A 21 40.63 -39.90 5.51
CA PRO A 21 40.93 -40.94 6.52
C PRO A 21 41.12 -40.27 7.90
N ARG A 22 40.62 -40.78 9.06
CA ARG A 22 40.83 -42.08 9.72
C ARG A 22 42.31 -42.37 10.05
N THR A 23 42.73 -42.74 11.27
CA THR A 23 42.06 -43.01 12.58
C THR A 23 43.12 -43.13 13.68
N LEU A 24 42.79 -42.95 14.97
CA LEU A 24 43.00 -43.92 16.10
C LEU A 24 42.85 -43.28 17.51
N GLU A 25 42.26 -44.07 18.42
CA GLU A 25 42.44 -44.20 19.91
C GLU A 25 42.47 -42.97 20.88
N GLY A 26 41.93 -43.16 22.10
CA GLY A 26 42.18 -42.27 23.26
C GLY A 26 41.01 -41.96 24.22
N ASP A 27 40.70 -42.88 25.15
CA ASP A 27 40.14 -42.75 26.52
C ASP A 27 39.19 -41.60 26.98
N GLU A 28 38.04 -42.01 27.53
CA GLU A 28 37.28 -41.40 28.65
C GLU A 28 37.88 -41.88 30.02
N PRO A 29 37.51 -41.36 31.23
CA PRO A 29 36.36 -40.51 31.57
C PRO A 29 36.60 -39.35 32.59
N ASN A 30 35.57 -38.51 32.82
CA ASN A 30 34.90 -38.30 34.13
C ASN A 30 34.21 -36.93 34.37
N THR A 31 32.94 -37.01 34.80
CA THR A 31 32.22 -36.19 35.82
C THR A 31 32.49 -34.68 36.02
N ALA A 32 31.42 -33.87 35.94
CA ALA A 32 30.97 -32.99 37.03
C ALA A 32 29.52 -32.50 36.82
N SER A 33 28.88 -32.01 37.90
CA SER A 33 27.51 -31.46 37.92
C SER A 33 27.52 -30.00 38.43
N SER A 34 26.35 -29.36 38.49
CA SER A 34 26.02 -28.01 39.03
C SER A 34 25.96 -26.89 37.98
N THR A 35 25.03 -25.92 37.92
CA THR A 35 23.61 -25.69 38.32
C THR A 35 23.42 -24.17 38.44
N ALA A 36 22.34 -23.64 37.84
CA ALA A 36 21.52 -22.51 38.32
C ALA A 36 21.91 -21.01 38.11
N ALA A 37 20.81 -20.23 37.96
CA ALA A 37 20.57 -18.85 38.40
C ALA A 37 21.03 -17.62 37.58
N LEU A 38 20.14 -17.16 36.70
CA LEU A 38 19.44 -15.85 36.73
C LEU A 38 20.10 -14.64 37.44
N VAL A 39 20.23 -13.52 36.70
CA VAL A 39 20.08 -12.15 37.25
C VAL A 39 19.34 -11.24 36.25
N SER A 40 18.46 -10.37 36.74
CA SER A 40 17.93 -9.19 36.02
C SER A 40 17.65 -8.06 37.02
N PRO A 41 17.90 -6.79 36.66
CA PRO A 41 17.02 -5.68 37.04
C PRO A 41 16.69 -4.76 35.84
N VAL A 42 15.44 -4.34 35.60
CA VAL A 42 14.68 -3.21 36.22
C VAL A 42 15.07 -1.81 35.66
N ALA A 43 14.14 -0.85 35.65
CA ALA A 43 14.11 0.28 34.71
C ALA A 43 13.90 1.69 35.33
N SER A 44 13.88 2.71 34.45
CA SER A 44 13.13 4.00 34.51
C SER A 44 13.85 5.35 34.76
N SER A 45 13.28 6.38 34.11
CA SER A 45 13.27 7.85 34.36
C SER A 45 14.54 8.74 34.28
N SER A 46 14.66 9.43 33.12
CA SER A 46 14.73 10.90 32.93
C SER A 46 15.80 11.82 33.58
N SER A 47 16.21 12.82 32.77
CA SER A 47 16.70 14.18 33.11
C SER A 47 18.22 14.44 33.05
N ALA A 48 18.57 15.67 32.64
CA ALA A 48 19.91 16.08 32.18
C ALA A 48 20.71 16.91 33.20
N ALA A 49 22.05 16.99 33.03
CA ALA A 49 22.81 18.27 33.00
C ALA A 49 24.33 18.12 32.72
N THR A 50 24.84 18.95 31.79
CA THR A 50 26.15 19.65 31.72
C THR A 50 27.52 19.00 32.06
N SER A 51 28.47 19.22 31.12
CA SER A 51 29.89 19.64 31.32
C SER A 51 30.99 18.60 31.66
N ALA A 52 32.26 18.77 31.22
CA ALA A 52 32.87 19.61 30.16
C ALA A 52 34.35 19.22 29.88
N ASN A 53 34.87 19.57 28.68
CA ASN A 53 36.30 19.66 28.28
C ASN A 53 37.13 18.34 28.30
N THR A 54 38.19 18.13 27.50
CA THR A 54 39.31 19.02 27.08
C THR A 54 39.73 18.92 25.59
N THR A 55 40.80 19.65 25.21
CA THR A 55 41.18 20.11 23.85
C THR A 55 42.45 19.46 23.23
N PRO A 56 42.79 19.72 21.94
CA PRO A 56 43.72 18.88 21.14
C PRO A 56 45.00 19.56 20.57
N THR A 57 45.87 18.73 19.93
CA THR A 57 47.04 19.01 19.04
C THR A 57 47.41 17.67 18.34
N ALA A 58 48.10 17.51 17.18
CA ALA A 58 48.64 18.30 16.04
C ALA A 58 48.77 17.30 14.83
N ALA A 59 49.10 17.55 13.54
CA ALA A 59 49.88 18.53 12.75
C ALA A 59 51.42 18.45 12.90
N SER A 60 52.28 18.46 11.84
CA SER A 60 52.16 18.17 10.39
C SER A 60 53.59 18.08 9.75
N GLU A 61 53.72 17.85 8.42
CA GLU A 61 54.96 18.02 7.57
C GLU A 61 56.09 16.94 7.68
N GLU A 62 57.00 16.66 6.71
CA GLU A 62 57.04 16.75 5.22
C GLU A 62 58.26 15.99 4.57
N GLN A 63 58.09 15.46 3.33
CA GLN A 63 59.11 15.13 2.25
C GLN A 63 60.31 14.16 2.55
N SER A 64 61.16 13.64 1.61
CA SER A 64 61.41 13.90 0.16
C SER A 64 61.98 12.68 -0.68
N HIS A 65 61.75 12.73 -2.02
CA HIS A 65 62.51 12.24 -3.22
C HIS A 65 63.14 10.81 -3.41
N GLY A 66 63.09 10.27 -4.66
CA GLY A 66 63.77 8.99 -5.02
C GLY A 66 63.80 8.35 -6.46
N LYS A 67 63.41 9.05 -7.57
CA LYS A 67 63.76 8.86 -9.03
C LYS A 67 64.40 7.52 -9.54
N VAL A 68 63.95 6.86 -10.66
CA VAL A 68 64.46 7.00 -12.07
C VAL A 68 63.83 5.96 -13.06
N LYS A 69 63.39 6.39 -14.28
CA LYS A 69 63.13 5.67 -15.58
C LYS A 69 62.28 4.36 -15.61
N GLY A 70 61.55 4.02 -16.68
CA GLY A 70 61.23 4.74 -17.93
C GLY A 70 60.94 3.80 -19.12
N GLY A 71 60.00 4.16 -20.02
CA GLY A 71 59.71 3.43 -21.28
C GLY A 71 58.24 3.59 -21.72
N ALA A 72 57.98 3.75 -23.02
CA ALA A 72 56.64 3.93 -23.60
C ALA A 72 56.47 3.20 -24.94
N GLY A 73 55.25 2.80 -25.27
CA GLY A 73 54.88 2.13 -26.53
C GLY A 73 53.42 1.67 -26.50
N ALA A 74 52.75 1.63 -27.66
CA ALA A 74 51.31 1.37 -27.74
C ALA A 74 50.89 0.67 -29.06
N LEU A 75 49.62 0.24 -29.09
CA LEU A 75 48.81 -0.22 -30.24
C LEU A 75 48.93 -1.69 -30.71
N MET A 76 47.78 -2.17 -31.21
CA MET A 76 47.48 -3.46 -31.90
C MET A 76 47.51 -3.23 -33.44
N PRO A 77 47.09 -4.15 -34.36
CA PRO A 77 46.70 -5.58 -34.30
C PRO A 77 47.39 -6.48 -35.40
N THR A 78 47.01 -7.76 -35.57
CA THR A 78 46.99 -8.52 -36.87
C THR A 78 46.38 -9.96 -36.78
N THR A 79 46.15 -10.65 -37.92
CA THR A 79 45.45 -11.97 -38.13
C THR A 79 45.59 -12.40 -39.64
N PRO A 80 45.03 -13.52 -40.23
CA PRO A 80 44.34 -14.75 -39.74
C PRO A 80 44.70 -16.10 -40.49
N THR A 81 43.88 -17.16 -40.35
CA THR A 81 43.59 -18.31 -41.31
C THR A 81 44.64 -19.43 -41.56
N PRO A 82 44.30 -20.59 -42.21
CA PRO A 82 43.01 -21.17 -42.68
C PRO A 82 42.70 -22.60 -42.12
N THR A 83 41.58 -23.28 -42.48
CA THR A 83 41.44 -24.30 -43.57
C THR A 83 39.96 -24.71 -43.76
N SER A 84 39.55 -25.34 -44.89
CA SER A 84 38.14 -25.37 -45.36
C SER A 84 37.69 -26.56 -46.24
N ALA A 85 36.42 -26.97 -46.14
CA ALA A 85 35.59 -27.63 -47.20
C ALA A 85 34.10 -27.62 -46.80
N GLY A 86 33.08 -27.62 -47.68
CA GLY A 86 33.07 -27.37 -49.13
C GLY A 86 31.66 -27.58 -49.76
N LEU A 87 31.24 -26.66 -50.66
CA LEU A 87 30.13 -26.75 -51.64
C LEU A 87 28.68 -27.00 -51.12
N ARG A 88 27.57 -26.53 -51.71
CA ARG A 88 27.13 -25.44 -52.61
C ARG A 88 25.90 -25.96 -53.38
N LEU A 89 24.73 -25.34 -53.23
CA LEU A 89 23.73 -25.15 -54.31
C LEU A 89 22.73 -24.05 -53.90
N SER A 90 22.04 -23.46 -54.86
CA SER A 90 21.64 -22.04 -54.80
C SER A 90 20.14 -21.76 -54.67
N LYS A 91 19.81 -20.76 -53.83
CA LYS A 91 18.58 -19.94 -53.95
C LYS A 91 18.96 -18.47 -53.94
N SER A 92 18.38 -17.69 -54.86
CA SER A 92 18.64 -16.26 -54.95
C SER A 92 17.90 -15.51 -53.84
N GLY A 93 18.65 -14.97 -52.88
CA GLY A 93 18.13 -14.11 -51.80
C GLY A 93 18.98 -12.86 -51.69
N SER A 94 18.44 -11.69 -52.02
CA SER A 94 19.18 -10.43 -52.00
C SER A 94 18.28 -9.18 -52.03
N LYS A 95 18.00 -8.60 -50.86
CA LYS A 95 18.65 -7.34 -50.45
C LYS A 95 18.20 -6.83 -49.06
N SER A 96 19.17 -6.25 -48.37
CA SER A 96 19.13 -5.64 -47.03
C SER A 96 17.98 -4.64 -46.79
N PHE A 97 17.40 -4.69 -45.58
CA PHE A 97 16.66 -3.57 -44.97
C PHE A 97 17.33 -3.08 -43.68
N LYS A 98 18.34 -2.23 -43.87
CA LYS A 98 18.73 -1.05 -43.05
C LYS A 98 18.64 -1.17 -41.52
N LYS A 99 19.80 -1.35 -40.87
CA LYS A 99 20.02 -1.04 -39.43
C LYS A 99 20.20 0.46 -39.15
N THR A 100 19.68 1.35 -40.00
CA THR A 100 19.92 2.81 -39.97
C THR A 100 18.61 3.58 -40.23
N CYS A 101 18.35 4.61 -39.43
CA CYS A 101 17.13 5.40 -39.54
C CYS A 101 17.17 6.29 -40.78
N ALA A 102 16.10 6.31 -41.57
CA ALA A 102 16.05 7.08 -42.81
C ALA A 102 15.87 8.61 -42.64
N ILE A 103 15.84 9.13 -41.40
CA ILE A 103 15.70 10.57 -41.09
C ILE A 103 17.02 11.17 -40.63
N CYS A 104 17.67 10.57 -39.62
CA CYS A 104 18.94 11.03 -39.05
C CYS A 104 20.17 10.24 -39.53
N LEU A 105 19.98 9.18 -40.33
CA LEU A 105 21.01 8.29 -40.88
C LEU A 105 21.85 7.49 -39.86
N THR A 106 21.63 7.67 -38.55
CA THR A 106 22.34 6.92 -37.49
C THR A 106 21.76 5.51 -37.27
N THR A 107 22.53 4.65 -36.60
CA THR A 107 22.14 3.24 -36.42
C THR A 107 21.01 3.05 -35.41
N MET A 108 20.10 2.13 -35.71
CA MET A 108 18.98 1.73 -34.86
C MET A 108 19.35 0.45 -34.09
N LYS A 109 19.87 0.61 -32.88
CA LYS A 109 20.10 -0.48 -31.91
C LYS A 109 19.16 -0.30 -30.71
N PRO A 110 18.41 -1.33 -30.29
CA PRO A 110 17.78 -1.35 -28.97
C PRO A 110 18.82 -1.21 -27.86
N GLY A 111 18.44 -0.64 -26.72
CA GLY A 111 19.26 -0.58 -25.50
C GLY A 111 20.12 0.67 -25.27
N GLN A 112 20.19 1.61 -26.22
CA GLN A 112 20.95 2.87 -26.05
C GLN A 112 20.06 4.09 -25.72
N GLY A 113 19.05 3.92 -24.86
CA GLY A 113 18.15 5.00 -24.40
C GLY A 113 17.22 5.61 -25.46
N HIS A 114 17.32 5.19 -26.74
CA HIS A 114 16.50 5.72 -27.83
C HIS A 114 15.36 4.74 -28.17
N ALA A 115 14.12 5.15 -27.94
CA ALA A 115 12.95 4.39 -28.37
C ALA A 115 12.90 4.28 -29.92
N LEU A 116 12.44 3.13 -30.42
CA LEU A 116 12.26 2.86 -31.85
C LEU A 116 10.78 2.80 -32.19
N PHE A 117 10.39 3.42 -33.31
CA PHE A 117 9.03 3.39 -33.84
C PHE A 117 9.03 2.64 -35.18
N THR A 118 8.16 1.64 -35.32
CA THR A 118 7.90 0.97 -36.60
C THR A 118 6.50 1.35 -37.08
N ALA A 119 6.43 2.02 -38.22
CA ALA A 119 5.17 2.45 -38.82
C ALA A 119 4.36 1.27 -39.40
N GLU A 120 3.06 1.49 -39.66
CA GLU A 120 2.13 0.52 -40.32
C GLU A 120 2.73 -0.13 -41.58
N CYS A 121 3.59 0.60 -42.30
CA CYS A 121 4.27 0.15 -43.51
C CYS A 121 5.61 -0.59 -43.26
N SER A 122 5.80 -1.17 -42.08
CA SER A 122 7.01 -1.93 -41.66
C SER A 122 8.34 -1.17 -41.78
N HIS A 123 8.31 0.17 -41.71
CA HIS A 123 9.52 1.00 -41.72
C HIS A 123 9.83 1.52 -40.31
N THR A 124 11.06 1.29 -39.85
CA THR A 124 11.52 1.66 -38.51
C THR A 124 12.33 2.95 -38.50
N PHE A 125 12.15 3.75 -37.44
CA PHE A 125 12.83 5.02 -37.19
C PHE A 125 13.13 5.16 -35.69
N HIS A 126 14.01 6.08 -35.29
CA HIS A 126 14.04 6.54 -33.89
C HIS A 126 12.77 7.37 -33.59
N PHE A 127 12.17 7.17 -32.42
CA PHE A 127 10.90 7.79 -32.03
C PHE A 127 10.97 9.33 -32.08
N HIS A 128 12.04 9.94 -31.56
CA HIS A 128 12.22 11.40 -31.63
C HIS A 128 12.22 11.92 -33.08
N CYS A 129 12.91 11.25 -34.00
CA CYS A 129 13.00 11.65 -35.40
C CYS A 129 11.64 11.57 -36.12
N ILE A 130 10.82 10.54 -35.83
CA ILE A 130 9.50 10.42 -36.44
C ILE A 130 8.50 11.41 -35.84
N SER A 131 8.54 11.65 -34.52
CA SER A 131 7.70 12.64 -33.85
C SER A 131 8.00 14.07 -34.30
N ALA A 132 9.26 14.42 -34.56
CA ALA A 132 9.63 15.71 -35.14
C ALA A 132 9.00 15.91 -36.53
N ASN A 133 9.10 14.89 -37.40
CA ASN A 133 8.52 14.96 -38.74
C ASN A 133 6.97 15.08 -38.71
N VAL A 134 6.29 14.38 -37.79
CA VAL A 134 4.84 14.55 -37.56
C VAL A 134 4.48 15.96 -37.11
N LYS A 135 5.26 16.56 -36.19
CA LYS A 135 5.06 17.95 -35.74
C LYS A 135 5.17 18.98 -36.88
N HIS A 136 5.93 18.68 -37.94
CA HIS A 136 6.01 19.50 -39.16
C HIS A 136 4.94 19.15 -40.22
N GLY A 137 3.90 18.37 -39.88
CA GLY A 137 2.74 18.09 -40.73
C GLY A 137 2.87 16.88 -41.66
N SER A 138 3.95 16.11 -41.57
CA SER A 138 4.22 14.97 -42.46
C SER A 138 3.41 13.72 -42.08
N ASN A 139 2.14 13.68 -42.48
CA ASN A 139 1.24 12.54 -42.22
C ASN A 139 1.48 11.33 -43.17
N SER A 140 2.72 11.06 -43.57
CA SER A 140 3.08 9.94 -44.44
C SER A 140 4.50 9.43 -44.23
N CYS A 141 4.75 8.16 -44.57
CA CYS A 141 6.04 7.52 -44.39
C CYS A 141 7.15 8.20 -45.22
N PRO A 142 8.26 8.65 -44.61
CA PRO A 142 9.40 9.22 -45.35
C PRO A 142 10.01 8.29 -46.41
N VAL A 143 9.87 6.97 -46.24
CA VAL A 143 10.50 5.97 -47.13
C VAL A 143 9.57 5.49 -48.24
N CYS A 144 8.28 5.27 -47.96
CA CYS A 144 7.32 4.70 -48.94
C CYS A 144 6.07 5.57 -49.20
N ARG A 145 5.96 6.75 -48.58
CA ARG A 145 4.88 7.75 -48.76
C ARG A 145 3.45 7.28 -48.49
N ILE A 146 3.26 6.07 -47.95
CA ILE A 146 1.96 5.61 -47.42
C ILE A 146 1.52 6.57 -46.29
N LYS A 147 0.29 7.09 -46.40
CA LYS A 147 -0.37 7.87 -45.34
C LYS A 147 -0.70 6.95 -44.16
N TRP A 148 -0.39 7.37 -42.95
CA TRP A 148 -0.74 6.61 -41.74
C TRP A 148 -2.18 6.92 -41.32
N LYS A 149 -2.82 5.97 -40.65
CA LYS A 149 -4.17 6.09 -40.07
C LYS A 149 -4.13 6.54 -38.63
N GLU A 150 -3.11 6.09 -37.88
CA GLU A 150 -2.85 6.53 -36.51
C GLU A 150 -1.50 7.24 -36.41
N LEU A 151 -1.44 8.28 -35.57
CA LEU A 151 -0.29 9.17 -35.39
C LEU A 151 0.05 9.25 -33.89
N PRO A 152 1.33 9.08 -33.49
CA PRO A 152 1.73 9.29 -32.10
C PRO A 152 1.63 10.79 -31.76
N PHE A 153 0.67 11.13 -30.89
CA PHE A 153 0.34 12.47 -30.39
C PHE A 153 -0.05 13.53 -31.43
N ARG A 154 -1.35 13.86 -31.45
CA ARG A 154 -1.85 15.19 -31.86
C ARG A 154 -2.54 15.87 -30.68
N GLY A 155 -1.74 16.44 -29.77
CA GLY A 155 -2.26 17.32 -28.72
C GLY A 155 -2.85 18.61 -29.30
N PRO A 156 -3.67 19.36 -28.54
CA PRO A 156 -4.19 20.65 -28.98
C PRO A 156 -3.05 21.64 -29.23
N LEU A 157 -3.10 22.33 -30.37
CA LEU A 157 -2.20 23.46 -30.64
C LEU A 157 -2.78 24.73 -29.98
N PRO A 158 -1.93 25.63 -29.43
CA PRO A 158 -2.32 27.00 -29.17
C PRO A 158 -2.78 27.69 -30.47
N ALA A 159 -3.73 28.61 -30.38
CA ALA A 159 -4.18 29.38 -31.54
C ALA A 159 -3.08 30.36 -32.00
N GLU A 160 -2.80 30.38 -33.30
CA GLU A 160 -1.83 31.29 -33.89
C GLU A 160 -2.38 32.73 -33.96
N LEU A 161 -1.57 33.70 -33.53
CA LEU A 161 -1.83 35.12 -33.74
C LEU A 161 -1.45 35.51 -35.18
N PRO A 162 -2.25 36.32 -35.91
CA PRO A 162 -1.93 36.73 -37.27
C PRO A 162 -0.62 37.52 -37.37
N GLN A 163 0.26 37.12 -38.29
CA GLN A 163 1.52 37.82 -38.55
C GLN A 163 1.29 39.14 -39.29
N GLY A 164 1.40 40.26 -38.56
CA GLY A 164 1.50 41.60 -39.15
C GLY A 164 2.95 41.92 -39.54
N ASN A 165 3.17 42.44 -40.75
CA ASN A 165 4.50 42.69 -41.30
C ASN A 165 5.30 43.72 -40.48
N ALA A 166 6.43 43.30 -39.89
CA ALA A 166 7.39 44.21 -39.28
C ALA A 166 8.27 44.91 -40.35
N ARG A 167 8.32 46.25 -40.30
CA ARG A 167 9.38 47.06 -40.93
C ARG A 167 10.26 47.68 -39.84
N ILE A 168 11.47 48.08 -40.21
CA ILE A 168 12.58 48.30 -39.28
C ILE A 168 12.76 49.78 -38.91
N ALA A 169 12.77 50.06 -37.60
CA ALA A 169 13.41 51.19 -36.90
C ALA A 169 12.91 52.63 -37.21
N PRO A 170 13.33 53.65 -36.41
CA PRO A 170 14.01 53.61 -35.10
C PRO A 170 13.20 54.27 -33.95
N VAL A 171 13.73 54.15 -32.72
CA VAL A 171 13.29 54.93 -31.55
C VAL A 171 13.82 56.36 -31.61
N ASN A 172 13.01 57.34 -31.21
CA ASN A 172 13.49 58.58 -30.61
C ASN A 172 12.48 59.06 -29.54
N GLY A 173 12.94 59.80 -28.52
CA GLY A 173 12.15 60.07 -27.31
C GLY A 173 12.02 61.54 -26.93
N TYR A 174 11.19 61.80 -25.91
CA TYR A 174 10.82 63.12 -25.36
C TYR A 174 9.98 64.00 -26.34
N GLN A 175 9.01 64.83 -25.92
CA GLN A 175 8.74 65.47 -24.62
C GLN A 175 7.23 65.57 -24.27
N ASN A 176 6.96 65.59 -22.95
CA ASN A 176 6.06 66.49 -22.21
C ASN A 176 4.73 67.02 -22.83
N GLY A 177 3.62 66.86 -22.08
CA GLY A 177 2.67 67.95 -21.83
C GLY A 177 1.23 67.81 -22.34
N GLY A 178 0.27 67.83 -21.40
CA GLY A 178 -0.93 68.66 -21.57
C GLY A 178 -2.31 67.99 -21.71
N HIS A 179 -3.16 68.31 -20.73
CA HIS A 179 -4.61 68.54 -20.83
C HIS A 179 -5.62 67.37 -20.78
N MET A 180 -6.75 67.68 -20.12
CA MET A 180 -7.90 66.81 -19.87
C MET A 180 -8.90 66.82 -21.05
N THR A 181 -9.62 65.72 -21.25
CA THR A 181 -11.02 65.72 -21.72
C THR A 181 -11.75 64.49 -21.19
N ILE A 182 -12.96 64.69 -20.67
CA ILE A 182 -13.85 63.61 -20.19
C ILE A 182 -14.81 63.23 -21.31
N LEU A 183 -14.92 61.94 -21.64
CA LEU A 183 -16.05 61.39 -22.40
C LEU A 183 -16.55 60.08 -21.77
N ARG A 184 -17.85 60.02 -21.48
CA ARG A 184 -18.56 58.78 -21.09
C ARG A 184 -18.88 57.95 -22.34
N PRO A 185 -18.77 56.61 -22.30
CA PRO A 185 -19.26 55.76 -23.38
C PRO A 185 -20.80 55.63 -23.37
N LEU A 186 -21.40 55.49 -24.55
CA LEU A 186 -22.80 55.08 -24.74
C LEU A 186 -22.86 53.78 -25.57
N PRO A 187 -23.84 52.88 -25.34
CA PRO A 187 -23.72 51.47 -25.74
C PRO A 187 -24.50 51.06 -27.00
N ARG A 188 -23.91 50.15 -27.80
CA ARG A 188 -24.53 49.09 -28.62
C ARG A 188 -23.40 48.30 -29.34
N ALA A 189 -23.58 47.05 -29.77
CA ALA A 189 -24.76 46.19 -29.79
C ALA A 189 -24.44 44.76 -29.29
N ARG A 190 -25.47 43.95 -29.02
CA ARG A 190 -25.34 42.53 -28.65
C ARG A 190 -25.00 41.67 -29.88
N SER A 191 -24.06 40.74 -29.71
CA SER A 191 -24.02 39.48 -30.48
C SER A 191 -24.16 38.33 -29.49
N SER A 192 -25.15 37.45 -29.69
CA SER A 192 -25.45 36.34 -28.78
C SER A 192 -24.95 35.01 -29.38
N GLY A 193 -24.04 34.32 -28.68
CA GLY A 193 -23.23 33.25 -29.33
C GLY A 193 -22.73 32.08 -28.48
N ARG A 194 -23.40 31.72 -27.37
CA ARG A 194 -23.29 30.40 -26.69
C ARG A 194 -21.87 29.82 -26.43
N LEU A 195 -21.07 30.38 -25.50
CA LEU A 195 -19.90 29.64 -24.96
C LEU A 195 -19.48 29.94 -23.49
N HIS A 196 -20.40 30.43 -22.64
CA HIS A 196 -20.08 30.82 -21.25
C HIS A 196 -20.77 30.01 -20.13
N HIS A 197 -21.39 28.86 -20.44
CA HIS A 197 -22.21 28.11 -19.46
C HIS A 197 -21.58 26.80 -18.93
N LEU A 198 -20.27 26.59 -19.13
CA LEU A 198 -19.55 25.38 -18.66
C LEU A 198 -18.31 25.66 -17.80
N THR A 199 -18.03 26.94 -17.47
CA THR A 199 -16.80 27.36 -16.76
C THR A 199 -17.10 28.04 -15.41
N ALA A 200 -18.25 27.72 -14.80
CA ALA A 200 -18.79 28.42 -13.62
C ALA A 200 -19.38 27.45 -12.57
N LEU A 201 -18.74 26.29 -12.36
CA LEU A 201 -19.20 25.23 -11.45
C LEU A 201 -18.19 24.85 -10.35
N LEU A 202 -17.13 25.64 -10.18
CA LEU A 202 -16.21 25.55 -9.04
C LEU A 202 -16.08 26.96 -8.43
N PRO A 203 -16.52 27.18 -7.17
CA PRO A 203 -16.21 28.41 -6.46
C PRO A 203 -14.71 28.50 -6.16
N ASP A 204 -14.05 29.61 -6.51
CA ASP A 204 -12.64 29.86 -6.13
C ASP A 204 -12.45 30.09 -4.62
N ASN A 205 -13.55 30.29 -3.87
CA ASN A 205 -13.55 30.37 -2.41
C ASN A 205 -14.34 29.21 -1.81
N ASP A 206 -13.68 28.39 -1.00
CA ASP A 206 -14.33 27.44 -0.10
C ASP A 206 -15.22 28.19 0.92
N PRO A 207 -16.45 27.73 1.21
CA PRO A 207 -17.32 28.40 2.19
C PRO A 207 -16.78 28.31 3.62
N SER A 208 -17.22 29.25 4.47
CA SER A 208 -16.82 29.34 5.88
C SER A 208 -17.26 28.15 6.73
N THR A 209 -18.22 27.35 6.26
CA THR A 209 -18.69 26.08 6.85
C THR A 209 -18.97 25.08 5.73
N PHE A 210 -18.72 23.80 5.96
CA PHE A 210 -18.95 22.69 5.03
C PHE A 210 -20.21 21.91 5.39
N ASN A 211 -21.31 22.65 5.58
CA ASN A 211 -22.64 22.12 5.89
C ASN A 211 -23.56 22.10 4.65
N ASP A 212 -22.98 22.09 3.45
CA ASP A 212 -23.63 22.13 2.13
C ASP A 212 -23.72 20.76 1.44
N ASP A 213 -23.67 19.68 2.23
CA ASP A 213 -23.73 18.29 1.76
C ASP A 213 -25.11 17.86 1.27
N GLU A 214 -25.14 16.84 0.41
CA GLU A 214 -26.41 16.22 0.02
C GLU A 214 -27.04 15.48 1.21
N PRO A 215 -28.35 15.67 1.46
CA PRO A 215 -29.04 14.95 2.51
C PRO A 215 -29.05 13.45 2.19
N LEU A 216 -28.93 12.64 3.25
CA LEU A 216 -29.26 11.23 3.16
C LEU A 216 -30.78 11.12 2.95
N ASP A 217 -31.20 10.24 2.05
CA ASP A 217 -32.61 9.83 2.07
C ASP A 217 -32.85 9.21 3.45
N LEU A 218 -33.80 9.79 4.19
CA LEU A 218 -34.45 9.05 5.26
C LEU A 218 -35.23 7.93 4.56
N LEU A 219 -34.59 6.77 4.40
CA LEU A 219 -35.29 5.53 4.16
C LEU A 219 -36.40 5.48 5.21
N SER A 220 -37.65 5.47 4.75
CA SER A 220 -38.79 5.29 5.63
C SER A 220 -38.55 4.09 6.53
N GLU A 221 -39.10 4.11 7.73
CA GLU A 221 -39.12 2.96 8.64
C GLU A 221 -39.85 1.81 7.95
N ALA A 222 -39.08 1.01 7.21
CA ALA A 222 -39.56 -0.18 6.56
C ALA A 222 -39.91 -1.16 7.66
N THR A 223 -41.20 -1.41 7.84
CA THR A 223 -41.73 -2.39 8.80
C THR A 223 -41.46 -3.80 8.29
N GLU A 224 -40.19 -4.16 8.22
CA GLU A 224 -39.74 -5.54 8.02
C GLU A 224 -39.79 -6.30 9.36
N ASP A 225 -40.12 -7.59 9.27
CA ASP A 225 -40.55 -8.38 10.42
C ASP A 225 -39.38 -8.64 11.41
N PRO A 226 -39.50 -8.30 12.71
CA PRO A 226 -38.40 -8.43 13.70
C PRO A 226 -37.87 -9.85 13.93
N GLN A 227 -38.40 -10.87 13.25
CA GLN A 227 -38.07 -12.27 13.48
C GLN A 227 -36.98 -12.82 12.54
N GLN A 228 -36.57 -12.09 11.50
CA GLN A 228 -35.48 -12.50 10.60
C GLN A 228 -34.11 -11.98 11.10
N GLY A 229 -33.78 -12.25 12.36
CA GLY A 229 -32.62 -11.69 13.07
C GLY A 229 -31.26 -11.93 12.38
N CYS A 230 -30.27 -11.07 12.70
CA CYS A 230 -28.94 -11.08 12.09
C CYS A 230 -28.17 -12.38 12.40
N LEU A 231 -28.30 -13.37 11.50
CA LEU A 231 -27.83 -14.77 11.66
C LEU A 231 -26.31 -14.97 11.75
N ARG A 232 -25.50 -13.90 11.75
CA ARG A 232 -24.05 -13.96 11.84
C ARG A 232 -23.49 -12.78 12.64
N THR A 233 -23.15 -13.04 13.89
CA THR A 233 -22.42 -12.10 14.75
C THR A 233 -20.90 -12.30 14.61
N VAL A 234 -20.10 -11.46 15.31
CA VAL A 234 -18.66 -11.67 15.46
C VAL A 234 -18.39 -12.97 16.23
N GLU A 235 -17.55 -13.85 15.68
CA GLU A 235 -17.09 -15.06 16.35
C GLU A 235 -15.94 -14.73 17.32
N ILE A 236 -16.00 -15.29 18.53
CA ILE A 236 -14.91 -15.23 19.53
C ILE A 236 -14.39 -16.65 19.73
N LYS A 237 -13.06 -16.82 19.62
CA LYS A 237 -12.33 -18.05 19.96
C LYS A 237 -11.20 -17.71 20.93
N THR A 238 -10.85 -18.65 21.79
CA THR A 238 -9.83 -18.45 22.82
C THR A 238 -8.91 -19.66 22.92
N TYR A 239 -7.61 -19.44 22.85
CA TYR A 239 -6.60 -20.51 22.89
C TYR A 239 -5.65 -20.28 24.07
N PRO A 240 -5.65 -21.15 25.10
CA PRO A 240 -4.63 -21.10 26.14
C PRO A 240 -3.28 -21.59 25.61
N GLU A 241 -2.17 -21.10 26.17
CA GLU A 241 -0.81 -21.50 25.76
C GLU A 241 -0.58 -23.00 25.91
N PHE A 242 -1.09 -23.58 27.00
CA PHE A 242 -1.19 -25.02 27.24
C PHE A 242 -2.62 -25.37 27.67
N THR A 243 -3.22 -26.44 27.14
CA THR A 243 -4.53 -26.93 27.61
C THR A 243 -4.45 -27.61 28.99
N GLU A 244 -3.27 -28.10 29.35
CA GLU A 244 -2.98 -28.80 30.60
C GLU A 244 -1.81 -28.14 31.34
N VAL A 245 -2.05 -27.77 32.60
CA VAL A 245 -1.02 -27.28 33.53
C VAL A 245 -1.09 -28.20 34.75
N PRO A 246 0.01 -28.78 35.25
CA PRO A 246 -0.05 -29.70 36.38
C PRO A 246 -0.79 -29.11 37.59
N GLU A 247 -1.46 -29.97 38.36
CA GLU A 247 -1.97 -29.59 39.68
C GLU A 247 -0.82 -29.13 40.59
N ASN A 248 -1.13 -28.34 41.62
CA ASN A 248 -0.15 -27.72 42.53
C ASN A 248 0.89 -26.77 41.89
N VAL A 249 0.94 -26.63 40.56
CA VAL A 249 1.85 -25.70 39.87
C VAL A 249 1.18 -24.35 39.65
N SER A 250 1.93 -23.28 39.94
CA SER A 250 1.54 -21.90 39.66
C SER A 250 2.48 -21.28 38.62
N GLU A 251 1.92 -20.71 37.56
CA GLU A 251 2.69 -20.04 36.51
C GLU A 251 2.58 -18.52 36.64
N ARG A 252 3.70 -17.82 36.44
CA ARG A 252 3.78 -16.35 36.60
C ARG A 252 3.38 -15.56 35.37
N SER A 253 3.50 -16.16 34.18
CA SER A 253 3.13 -15.55 32.91
C SER A 253 2.69 -16.63 31.93
N PHE A 254 1.39 -16.91 31.94
CA PHE A 254 0.71 -17.80 31.04
C PHE A 254 -0.02 -17.00 29.97
N THR A 255 0.11 -17.37 28.70
CA THR A 255 -0.54 -16.63 27.59
C THR A 255 -1.91 -17.22 27.25
N VAL A 256 -2.87 -16.34 26.95
CA VAL A 256 -4.13 -16.67 26.30
C VAL A 256 -4.26 -15.83 25.04
N LEU A 257 -4.46 -16.47 23.90
CA LEU A 257 -4.86 -15.80 22.67
C LEU A 257 -6.38 -15.62 22.65
N ILE A 258 -6.82 -14.38 22.40
CA ILE A 258 -8.19 -14.05 22.00
C ILE A 258 -8.17 -13.83 20.49
N HIS A 259 -8.91 -14.67 19.78
CA HIS A 259 -9.13 -14.58 18.34
C HIS A 259 -10.57 -14.08 18.09
N LEU A 260 -10.70 -13.04 17.29
CA LEU A 260 -11.99 -12.52 16.83
C LEU A 260 -12.09 -12.68 15.32
N LYS A 261 -13.25 -13.10 14.82
CA LYS A 261 -13.53 -13.14 13.39
C LYS A 261 -14.85 -12.46 13.07
N ALA A 262 -14.82 -11.48 12.19
CA ALA A 262 -16.00 -10.78 11.71
C ALA A 262 -16.87 -11.68 10.83
N PRO A 263 -18.20 -11.50 10.82
CA PRO A 263 -19.09 -12.28 9.98
C PRO A 263 -18.86 -12.01 8.48
N LEU A 264 -19.28 -12.97 7.66
CA LEU A 264 -19.45 -12.77 6.21
C LEU A 264 -20.42 -11.61 5.94
N ALA A 265 -20.11 -10.78 4.94
CA ALA A 265 -21.02 -9.73 4.47
C ALA A 265 -22.36 -10.33 4.02
N GLN A 266 -23.45 -9.58 4.20
CA GLN A 266 -24.81 -10.05 3.89
C GLN A 266 -25.06 -10.16 2.38
N ASN A 267 -24.58 -11.26 1.79
CA ASN A 267 -25.15 -11.80 0.57
C ASN A 267 -26.54 -12.37 0.89
N LEU A 268 -27.59 -11.56 0.70
CA LEU A 268 -28.98 -12.02 0.61
C LEU A 268 -29.22 -12.81 -0.70
N GLN A 269 -28.40 -13.84 -0.91
CA GLN A 269 -28.55 -14.82 -2.00
C GLN A 269 -29.41 -16.00 -1.52
N ALA A 270 -30.60 -15.69 -1.02
CA ALA A 270 -31.69 -16.65 -1.09
C ALA A 270 -32.08 -16.80 -2.58
N PRO A 271 -32.26 -18.02 -3.12
CA PRO A 271 -32.66 -18.22 -4.51
C PRO A 271 -34.16 -17.94 -4.69
N SER A 272 -34.52 -16.65 -4.62
CA SER A 272 -35.85 -16.13 -4.95
C SER A 272 -36.13 -16.35 -6.44
N ASN A 273 -36.71 -17.51 -6.77
CA ASN A 273 -37.21 -17.81 -8.10
C ASN A 273 -38.41 -16.92 -8.44
N LEU A 274 -38.15 -15.72 -8.97
CA LEU A 274 -39.05 -14.93 -9.82
C LEU A 274 -38.21 -13.83 -10.50
N GLY A 275 -38.38 -13.64 -11.80
CA GLY A 275 -37.44 -12.88 -12.61
C GLY A 275 -37.81 -11.40 -12.77
N ASP A 276 -37.19 -10.53 -11.97
CA ASP A 276 -37.10 -9.09 -12.23
C ASP A 276 -35.63 -8.63 -12.26
N ALA A 277 -35.18 -8.19 -13.43
CA ALA A 277 -33.77 -7.90 -13.70
C ALA A 277 -33.41 -6.43 -13.40
N ASN A 278 -33.54 -6.00 -12.14
CA ASN A 278 -33.24 -4.61 -11.76
C ASN A 278 -32.56 -4.50 -10.38
N GLY A 279 -31.22 -4.45 -10.36
CA GLY A 279 -30.39 -4.08 -9.20
C GLY A 279 -30.35 -5.10 -8.06
N LEU A 280 -29.34 -5.98 -8.04
CA LEU A 280 -29.01 -6.76 -6.83
C LEU A 280 -28.43 -5.82 -5.76
N ASN A 281 -29.29 -5.35 -4.85
CA ASN A 281 -28.88 -4.60 -3.67
C ASN A 281 -28.24 -5.54 -2.64
N THR A 282 -26.91 -5.73 -2.74
CA THR A 282 -26.11 -6.31 -1.64
C THR A 282 -26.19 -5.36 -0.43
N SER A 283 -26.94 -5.72 0.59
CA SER A 283 -27.14 -4.87 1.77
C SER A 283 -25.81 -4.71 2.52
N ARG A 284 -25.28 -3.48 2.51
CA ARG A 284 -24.07 -3.09 3.24
C ARG A 284 -24.22 -1.67 3.77
N ALA A 285 -23.41 -1.34 4.76
CA ALA A 285 -23.35 0.01 5.29
C ALA A 285 -22.99 1.03 4.17
N PRO A 286 -23.68 2.18 4.09
CA PRO A 286 -23.22 3.29 3.27
C PRO A 286 -22.04 4.01 3.92
N VAL A 287 -21.17 4.60 3.11
CA VAL A 287 -19.90 5.19 3.54
C VAL A 287 -19.87 6.70 3.28
N ASP A 288 -19.35 7.49 4.23
CA ASP A 288 -18.84 8.86 4.01
C ASP A 288 -17.33 8.78 3.73
N LEU A 289 -16.91 8.86 2.47
CA LEU A 289 -15.51 8.82 2.06
C LEU A 289 -14.99 10.22 1.71
N ILE A 290 -13.90 10.64 2.36
CA ILE A 290 -13.18 11.87 2.04
C ILE A 290 -11.82 11.48 1.45
N THR A 291 -11.49 11.93 0.25
CA THR A 291 -10.16 11.68 -0.34
C THR A 291 -9.35 12.97 -0.41
N VAL A 292 -8.21 13.00 0.29
CA VAL A 292 -7.25 14.10 0.34
C VAL A 292 -6.10 13.77 -0.61
N LEU A 293 -6.03 14.47 -1.74
CA LEU A 293 -5.22 14.09 -2.89
C LEU A 293 -4.16 15.14 -3.23
N ASP A 294 -2.90 14.72 -3.26
CA ASP A 294 -1.78 15.55 -3.67
C ASP A 294 -1.85 15.88 -5.18
N VAL A 295 -1.76 17.18 -5.49
CA VAL A 295 -1.68 17.75 -6.84
C VAL A 295 -0.56 18.79 -6.93
N SER A 296 0.51 18.60 -6.16
CA SER A 296 1.78 19.32 -6.27
C SER A 296 2.49 19.11 -7.61
N GLY A 297 3.64 19.76 -7.79
CA GLY A 297 4.46 19.64 -9.00
C GLY A 297 5.08 18.25 -9.21
N SER A 298 5.35 17.48 -8.15
CA SER A 298 5.92 16.12 -8.25
C SER A 298 4.94 15.12 -8.85
N MET A 299 3.63 15.31 -8.61
CA MET A 299 2.55 14.51 -9.19
C MET A 299 2.35 14.71 -10.71
N ALA A 300 3.13 15.56 -11.38
CA ALA A 300 2.98 15.84 -12.81
C ALA A 300 3.18 14.60 -13.70
N GLY A 301 2.56 14.62 -14.89
CA GLY A 301 2.69 13.55 -15.88
C GLY A 301 1.91 12.29 -15.50
N THR A 302 2.58 11.13 -15.46
CA THR A 302 1.92 9.84 -15.28
C THR A 302 1.28 9.68 -13.90
N LYS A 303 1.91 10.18 -12.83
CA LYS A 303 1.43 10.04 -11.44
C LYS A 303 -0.01 10.54 -11.29
N LEU A 304 -0.29 11.80 -11.68
CA LEU A 304 -1.64 12.37 -11.68
C LEU A 304 -2.59 11.67 -12.66
N ALA A 305 -2.12 11.17 -13.81
CA ALA A 305 -2.97 10.41 -14.74
C ALA A 305 -3.44 9.07 -14.12
N LEU A 306 -2.56 8.40 -13.37
CA LEU A 306 -2.84 7.16 -12.66
C LEU A 306 -3.69 7.41 -11.40
N LEU A 307 -3.47 8.52 -10.68
CA LEU A 307 -4.34 8.96 -9.59
C LEU A 307 -5.78 9.20 -10.08
N LYS A 308 -5.96 9.90 -11.23
CA LYS A 308 -7.28 10.09 -11.85
C LYS A 308 -7.94 8.76 -12.22
N ARG A 309 -7.15 7.79 -12.72
CA ARG A 309 -7.61 6.42 -13.03
C ARG A 309 -8.07 5.68 -11.76
N ALA A 310 -7.28 5.72 -10.70
CA ALA A 310 -7.59 5.10 -9.42
C ALA A 310 -8.84 5.71 -8.77
N MET A 311 -8.94 7.04 -8.74
CA MET A 311 -10.15 7.74 -8.29
C MET A 311 -11.38 7.45 -9.18
N GLY A 312 -11.18 7.28 -10.50
CA GLY A 312 -12.24 6.83 -11.41
C GLY A 312 -12.78 5.45 -11.04
N PHE A 313 -11.89 4.50 -10.70
CA PHE A 313 -12.26 3.17 -10.21
C PHE A 313 -13.01 3.24 -8.86
N VAL A 314 -12.57 4.09 -7.92
CA VAL A 314 -13.27 4.35 -6.65
C VAL A 314 -14.70 4.85 -6.91
N ILE A 315 -14.85 5.94 -7.69
CA ILE A 315 -16.16 6.54 -8.00
C ILE A 315 -17.13 5.53 -8.66
N GLN A 316 -16.61 4.60 -9.46
CA GLN A 316 -17.40 3.59 -10.14
C GLN A 316 -17.84 2.41 -9.25
N ASN A 317 -17.14 2.13 -8.14
CA ASN A 317 -17.51 1.06 -7.20
C ASN A 317 -18.27 1.57 -5.96
N LEU A 318 -18.31 2.89 -5.72
CA LEU A 318 -19.20 3.50 -4.73
C LEU A 318 -20.69 3.42 -5.16
N GLY A 319 -21.55 3.10 -4.21
CA GLY A 319 -23.01 2.95 -4.38
C GLY A 319 -23.77 4.27 -4.23
N SER A 320 -25.04 4.30 -4.64
CA SER A 320 -25.91 5.49 -4.62
C SER A 320 -26.23 6.05 -3.21
N SER A 321 -25.95 5.28 -2.16
CA SER A 321 -26.08 5.69 -0.76
C SER A 321 -24.74 6.13 -0.14
N ASP A 322 -23.61 5.83 -0.77
CA ASP A 322 -22.31 6.35 -0.35
C ASP A 322 -22.18 7.82 -0.74
N ARG A 323 -21.41 8.57 0.04
CA ARG A 323 -21.01 9.94 -0.29
C ARG A 323 -19.51 10.06 -0.43
N LEU A 324 -19.09 10.85 -1.42
CA LEU A 324 -17.70 11.19 -1.68
C LEU A 324 -17.50 12.69 -1.59
N SER A 325 -16.41 13.10 -0.94
CA SER A 325 -15.84 14.45 -1.03
C SER A 325 -14.37 14.34 -1.43
N VAL A 326 -13.91 15.22 -2.32
CA VAL A 326 -12.51 15.24 -2.78
C VAL A 326 -11.86 16.55 -2.40
N ILE A 327 -10.84 16.49 -1.55
CA ILE A 327 -9.92 17.59 -1.28
C ILE A 327 -8.72 17.40 -2.20
N ALA A 328 -8.36 18.44 -2.97
CA ALA A 328 -7.12 18.48 -3.72
C ALA A 328 -6.18 19.48 -3.06
N PHE A 329 -4.93 19.09 -2.78
CA PHE A 329 -3.97 19.96 -2.11
C PHE A 329 -2.63 20.05 -2.85
N SER A 330 -2.02 21.23 -2.79
CA SER A 330 -0.61 21.43 -3.13
C SER A 330 -0.02 22.44 -2.14
N SER A 331 0.33 23.65 -2.55
CA SER A 331 0.65 24.76 -1.63
C SER A 331 -0.53 25.15 -0.74
N ASN A 332 -1.74 25.05 -1.30
CA ASN A 332 -3.02 25.28 -0.62
C ASN A 332 -3.92 24.04 -0.83
N ALA A 333 -4.85 23.78 0.09
CA ALA A 333 -5.93 22.80 -0.12
C ALA A 333 -7.20 23.45 -0.66
N ARG A 334 -7.98 22.73 -1.48
CA ARG A 334 -9.34 23.12 -1.94
C ARG A 334 -10.29 21.93 -1.95
N ARG A 335 -11.58 22.14 -1.65
CA ARG A 335 -12.61 21.10 -1.79
C ARG A 335 -13.20 21.17 -3.21
N LEU A 336 -13.15 20.07 -3.96
CA LEU A 336 -13.70 20.03 -5.33
C LEU A 336 -15.23 19.97 -5.34
N PHE A 337 -15.83 19.35 -4.31
CA PHE A 337 -17.27 19.25 -4.08
C PHE A 337 -17.54 18.83 -2.61
N PRO A 338 -18.71 19.19 -2.03
CA PRO A 338 -19.16 18.69 -0.72
C PRO A 338 -19.39 17.16 -0.73
N LEU A 339 -19.84 16.57 0.38
CA LEU A 339 -20.22 15.15 0.42
C LEU A 339 -21.45 14.90 -0.48
N ARG A 340 -21.15 14.52 -1.73
CA ARG A 340 -22.08 14.22 -2.81
C ARG A 340 -22.35 12.73 -2.85
N ARG A 341 -23.59 12.30 -3.05
CA ARG A 341 -23.98 10.90 -3.19
C ARG A 341 -23.51 10.34 -4.52
N MET A 342 -22.99 9.10 -4.55
CA MET A 342 -22.54 8.45 -5.79
C MET A 342 -23.71 7.80 -6.55
N THR A 343 -24.78 8.59 -6.73
CA THR A 343 -25.82 8.39 -7.75
C THR A 343 -25.23 8.52 -9.16
N GLU A 344 -25.95 8.15 -10.20
CA GLU A 344 -25.38 8.17 -11.56
C GLU A 344 -24.97 9.58 -12.04
N SER A 345 -25.79 10.59 -11.75
CA SER A 345 -25.42 12.00 -11.95
C SER A 345 -24.26 12.42 -11.04
N GLY A 346 -24.25 11.97 -9.78
CA GLY A 346 -23.21 12.29 -8.82
C GLY A 346 -21.84 11.73 -9.20
N ARG A 347 -21.78 10.46 -9.64
CA ARG A 347 -20.58 9.82 -10.20
C ARG A 347 -20.06 10.59 -11.41
N GLN A 348 -20.93 10.93 -12.36
CA GLN A 348 -20.53 11.64 -13.58
C GLN A 348 -19.96 13.03 -13.27
N GLN A 349 -20.57 13.78 -12.34
CA GLN A 349 -20.02 15.07 -11.89
C GLN A 349 -18.66 14.92 -11.19
N SER A 350 -18.52 13.92 -10.32
CA SER A 350 -17.27 13.65 -9.60
C SER A 350 -16.14 13.18 -10.54
N LEU A 351 -16.45 12.36 -11.55
CA LEU A 351 -15.52 11.98 -12.61
C LEU A 351 -15.04 13.20 -13.41
N LEU A 352 -15.93 14.13 -13.76
CA LEU A 352 -15.54 15.37 -14.43
C LEU A 352 -14.64 16.25 -13.55
N ALA A 353 -14.99 16.41 -12.26
CA ALA A 353 -14.18 17.18 -11.30
C ALA A 353 -12.78 16.58 -11.10
N VAL A 354 -12.67 15.27 -10.88
CA VAL A 354 -11.37 14.57 -10.75
C VAL A 354 -10.56 14.66 -12.05
N ASN A 355 -11.18 14.48 -13.21
CA ASN A 355 -10.48 14.62 -14.50
C ASN A 355 -10.00 16.05 -14.77
N SER A 356 -10.61 17.07 -14.16
CA SER A 356 -10.16 18.47 -14.27
C SER A 356 -8.88 18.81 -13.48
N LEU A 357 -8.40 17.92 -12.59
CA LEU A 357 -7.22 18.19 -11.76
C LEU A 357 -5.94 18.45 -12.56
N THR A 358 -5.09 19.33 -12.03
CA THR A 358 -3.81 19.75 -12.63
C THR A 358 -2.74 19.86 -11.55
N SER A 359 -1.56 19.28 -11.80
CA SER A 359 -0.38 19.33 -10.93
C SER A 359 0.28 20.71 -10.94
N ASN A 360 0.32 21.41 -9.80
CA ASN A 360 1.04 22.68 -9.63
C ASN A 360 1.23 23.05 -8.15
N GLY A 361 2.35 23.68 -7.79
CA GLY A 361 2.68 24.13 -6.43
C GLY A 361 3.55 23.15 -5.64
N GLY A 362 3.84 23.48 -4.38
CA GLY A 362 4.51 22.60 -3.42
C GLY A 362 3.55 21.63 -2.75
N THR A 363 3.92 21.06 -1.60
CA THR A 363 3.13 20.05 -0.88
C THR A 363 2.86 20.50 0.56
N ASN A 364 1.59 20.65 0.93
CA ASN A 364 1.11 21.08 2.25
C ASN A 364 0.04 20.09 2.76
N ILE A 365 0.51 19.03 3.42
CA ILE A 365 -0.32 17.92 3.91
C ILE A 365 -1.21 18.40 5.06
N ALA A 366 -0.69 19.30 5.90
CA ALA A 366 -1.42 19.89 7.02
C ALA A 366 -2.72 20.60 6.59
N GLU A 367 -2.68 21.44 5.55
CA GLU A 367 -3.88 22.07 4.99
C GLU A 367 -4.85 21.06 4.36
N GLY A 368 -4.32 20.03 3.69
CA GLY A 368 -5.12 18.95 3.10
C GLY A 368 -5.93 18.19 4.16
N LEU A 369 -5.26 17.74 5.23
CA LEU A 369 -5.89 17.06 6.36
C LEU A 369 -6.88 17.97 7.10
N ARG A 370 -6.47 19.19 7.47
CA ARG A 370 -7.35 20.16 8.17
C ARG A 370 -8.64 20.43 7.40
N LYS A 371 -8.58 20.49 6.07
CA LYS A 371 -9.76 20.66 5.21
C LYS A 371 -10.62 19.39 5.11
N GLY A 372 -10.02 18.21 5.16
CA GLY A 372 -10.72 16.92 5.27
C GLY A 372 -11.44 16.73 6.61
N SER A 373 -10.77 17.02 7.73
CA SER A 373 -11.34 16.96 9.08
C SER A 373 -12.54 17.90 9.23
N LYS A 374 -12.44 19.11 8.69
CA LYS A 374 -13.58 20.04 8.66
C LYS A 374 -14.80 19.52 7.90
N VAL A 375 -14.63 18.75 6.81
CA VAL A 375 -15.75 18.08 6.10
C VAL A 375 -16.39 16.99 6.96
N ILE A 376 -15.65 16.38 7.88
CA ILE A 376 -16.15 15.39 8.83
C ILE A 376 -16.91 16.04 10.00
N GLU A 377 -16.46 17.21 10.43
CA GLU A 377 -16.98 17.99 11.56
C GLU A 377 -18.27 18.73 11.21
N ASP A 378 -18.27 19.53 10.12
CA ASP A 378 -19.38 20.42 9.72
C ASP A 378 -20.59 19.68 9.11
N ARG A 379 -20.46 18.39 8.74
CA ARG A 379 -21.49 17.67 7.97
C ARG A 379 -22.80 17.47 8.75
N GLN A 380 -23.91 17.86 8.13
CA GLN A 380 -25.24 17.82 8.76
C GLN A 380 -25.75 16.39 9.00
N ALA A 381 -25.57 15.51 8.02
CA ALA A 381 -25.96 14.11 8.08
C ALA A 381 -24.72 13.21 8.06
N LYS A 382 -24.80 12.01 8.67
CA LYS A 382 -23.65 11.10 8.83
C LYS A 382 -24.06 9.69 8.42
N ASN A 383 -23.36 9.12 7.44
CA ASN A 383 -23.41 7.68 7.19
C ASN A 383 -22.74 6.92 8.36
N PRO A 384 -23.08 5.63 8.60
CA PRO A 384 -22.52 4.86 9.70
C PRO A 384 -20.99 4.74 9.60
N VAL A 385 -20.47 4.43 8.42
CA VAL A 385 -19.03 4.30 8.15
C VAL A 385 -18.49 5.63 7.64
N CYS A 386 -17.32 6.04 8.14
CA CYS A 386 -16.63 7.26 7.73
C CYS A 386 -15.12 7.02 7.68
N SER A 387 -14.44 7.53 6.65
CA SER A 387 -12.98 7.36 6.51
C SER A 387 -12.35 8.44 5.63
N ILE A 388 -11.05 8.72 5.86
CA ILE A 388 -10.21 9.49 4.95
C ILE A 388 -9.25 8.57 4.19
N ILE A 389 -9.10 8.79 2.90
CA ILE A 389 -7.94 8.34 2.11
C ILE A 389 -7.03 9.54 1.83
N LEU A 390 -5.78 9.51 2.29
CA LEU A 390 -4.74 10.48 1.96
C LEU A 390 -3.76 9.84 0.96
N LEU A 391 -3.44 10.53 -0.15
CA LEU A 391 -2.33 10.16 -1.02
C LEU A 391 -1.38 11.35 -1.20
N SER A 392 -0.07 11.09 -1.07
CA SER A 392 1.00 12.05 -1.35
C SER A 392 2.24 11.35 -1.92
N ASP A 393 2.97 12.05 -2.79
CA ASP A 393 4.22 11.58 -3.39
C ASP A 393 5.47 12.36 -2.97
N GLY A 394 5.31 13.36 -2.08
CA GLY A 394 6.36 14.30 -1.72
C GLY A 394 6.57 14.47 -0.21
N GLN A 395 7.53 15.34 0.12
CA GLN A 395 7.78 15.84 1.49
C GLN A 395 6.91 17.08 1.74
N ASP A 396 6.39 17.26 2.96
CA ASP A 396 5.68 18.51 3.28
C ASP A 396 6.67 19.70 3.25
N THR A 397 6.45 20.60 2.29
CA THR A 397 7.35 21.70 1.95
C THR A 397 7.19 22.91 2.89
N TYR A 398 6.08 22.99 3.62
CA TYR A 398 5.71 24.15 4.44
C TYR A 398 6.12 23.99 5.90
N THR A 399 6.36 22.75 6.33
CA THR A 399 6.77 22.40 7.69
C THR A 399 8.28 22.38 7.88
N VAL A 400 9.06 22.23 6.80
CA VAL A 400 10.54 22.27 6.80
C VAL A 400 11.06 23.60 6.22
N SER A 401 10.90 24.69 6.97
CA SER A 401 11.52 25.99 6.64
C SER A 401 12.91 26.13 7.27
N PRO A 402 14.03 26.13 6.50
CA PRO A 402 15.39 26.12 7.07
C PRO A 402 15.84 27.45 7.73
N THR A 403 14.99 28.47 7.70
CA THR A 403 15.32 29.87 8.06
C THR A 403 14.69 30.33 9.37
N ALA A 404 13.88 29.50 10.03
CA ALA A 404 13.37 29.76 11.37
C ALA A 404 14.20 28.95 12.39
N GLY A 405 15.05 29.64 13.15
CA GLY A 405 15.96 28.97 14.09
C GLY A 405 15.23 28.29 15.26
N VAL A 406 15.77 27.14 15.68
CA VAL A 406 15.77 26.60 17.06
C VAL A 406 14.40 26.60 17.76
N HIS A 407 13.77 25.41 17.79
CA HIS A 407 12.53 25.08 18.52
C HIS A 407 11.21 25.61 17.93
N LYS A 408 10.96 25.36 16.63
CA LYS A 408 9.63 24.88 16.23
C LYS A 408 9.70 23.36 16.04
N GLY A 409 8.84 22.64 16.75
CA GLY A 409 8.73 21.18 16.59
C GLY A 409 8.17 20.81 15.22
N ALA A 410 8.28 19.53 14.87
CA ALA A 410 7.55 18.98 13.74
C ALA A 410 6.04 19.28 13.87
N PRO A 411 5.30 19.44 12.77
CA PRO A 411 3.85 19.59 12.81
C PRO A 411 3.23 18.45 13.61
N GLU A 412 2.49 18.79 14.66
CA GLU A 412 1.72 17.81 15.43
C GLU A 412 0.47 17.44 14.62
N TYR A 413 0.67 16.63 13.57
CA TYR A 413 -0.40 16.16 12.68
C TYR A 413 -1.56 15.54 13.46
N CYS A 414 -1.29 14.98 14.63
CA CYS A 414 -2.25 14.51 15.62
C CYS A 414 -3.40 15.52 15.86
N ALA A 415 -3.07 16.81 16.00
CA ALA A 415 -4.03 17.89 16.24
C ALA A 415 -4.82 18.34 14.98
N LEU A 416 -4.52 17.74 13.81
CA LEU A 416 -5.22 17.98 12.54
C LEU A 416 -6.11 16.79 12.14
N LEU A 417 -6.06 15.68 12.87
CA LEU A 417 -6.84 14.47 12.58
C LEU A 417 -8.31 14.64 13.02
N PRO A 418 -9.29 14.05 12.31
CA PRO A 418 -10.69 14.26 12.63
C PRO A 418 -11.07 13.47 13.89
N SER A 419 -11.50 14.18 14.94
CA SER A 419 -12.13 13.60 16.11
C SER A 419 -13.64 13.83 16.05
N THR A 420 -14.44 12.80 16.35
CA THR A 420 -15.88 12.97 16.52
C THR A 420 -16.22 13.23 18.00
N ASN A 421 -17.39 13.83 18.27
CA ASN A 421 -17.84 14.27 19.60
C ASN A 421 -18.07 13.15 20.65
N GLY A 422 -17.49 11.96 20.45
CA GLY A 422 -17.53 10.81 21.35
C GLY A 422 -16.19 10.06 21.43
N ASN A 423 -15.06 10.77 21.31
CA ASN A 423 -13.68 10.25 21.28
C ASN A 423 -13.33 9.24 20.15
N GLN A 424 -14.28 8.87 19.29
CA GLN A 424 -13.98 8.00 18.15
C GLN A 424 -13.37 8.83 17.01
N GLN A 425 -12.09 8.57 16.75
CA GLN A 425 -11.31 9.21 15.70
C GLN A 425 -11.61 8.58 14.33
N VAL A 426 -11.57 9.37 13.25
CA VAL A 426 -11.82 8.85 11.90
C VAL A 426 -10.51 8.33 11.29
N PRO A 427 -10.45 7.07 10.81
CA PRO A 427 -9.23 6.48 10.26
C PRO A 427 -8.79 7.16 8.97
N VAL A 428 -7.50 7.51 8.90
CA VAL A 428 -6.85 8.05 7.70
C VAL A 428 -5.97 6.96 7.08
N HIS A 429 -6.44 6.33 6.00
CA HIS A 429 -5.62 5.42 5.21
C HIS A 429 -4.70 6.22 4.31
N VAL A 430 -3.39 6.05 4.50
CA VAL A 430 -2.35 6.88 3.88
C VAL A 430 -1.58 6.08 2.84
N PHE A 431 -1.47 6.64 1.65
CA PHE A 431 -0.77 6.07 0.51
C PHE A 431 0.46 6.92 0.18
N GLY A 432 1.65 6.42 0.53
CA GLY A 432 2.92 6.99 0.11
C GLY A 432 3.26 6.51 -1.30
N PHE A 433 3.41 7.42 -2.25
CA PHE A 433 3.57 7.09 -3.68
C PHE A 433 4.99 7.41 -4.19
N GLY A 434 5.66 6.42 -4.80
CA GLY A 434 7.03 6.56 -5.30
C GLY A 434 8.08 6.71 -4.19
N ALA A 435 9.33 6.99 -4.55
CA ALA A 435 10.46 7.01 -3.61
C ALA A 435 10.59 8.29 -2.77
N ASP A 436 10.00 9.40 -3.21
CA ASP A 436 10.34 10.76 -2.74
C ASP A 436 9.46 11.28 -1.59
N HIS A 437 8.51 10.47 -1.11
CA HIS A 437 7.49 10.88 -0.13
C HIS A 437 7.98 10.82 1.33
N ASP A 438 7.40 11.63 2.23
CA ASP A 438 7.71 11.55 3.67
C ASP A 438 7.03 10.34 4.32
N SER A 439 7.62 9.16 4.12
CA SER A 439 7.13 7.90 4.70
C SER A 439 6.98 7.95 6.23
N VAL A 440 7.79 8.76 6.94
CA VAL A 440 7.75 8.83 8.41
C VAL A 440 6.54 9.64 8.89
N SER A 441 6.34 10.84 8.34
CA SER A 441 5.15 11.65 8.65
C SER A 441 3.86 10.98 8.16
N LEU A 442 3.86 10.43 6.94
CA LEU A 442 2.70 9.72 6.38
C LEU A 442 2.32 8.49 7.20
N HIS A 443 3.31 7.70 7.66
CA HIS A 443 3.03 6.60 8.59
C HIS A 443 2.47 7.13 9.92
N SER A 444 3.06 8.19 10.50
CA SER A 444 2.57 8.79 11.75
C SER A 444 1.11 9.26 11.65
N ILE A 445 0.70 9.85 10.52
CA ILE A 445 -0.69 10.26 10.25
C ILE A 445 -1.65 9.06 10.28
N SER A 446 -1.28 7.94 9.65
CA SER A 446 -2.10 6.72 9.69
C SER A 446 -2.13 6.08 11.08
N GLN A 447 -0.97 6.05 11.76
CA GLN A 447 -0.77 5.39 13.04
C GLN A 447 -1.53 6.09 14.16
N THR A 448 -1.51 7.43 14.19
CA THR A 448 -2.26 8.20 15.19
C THR A 448 -3.77 8.22 14.90
N SER A 449 -4.24 7.90 13.69
CA SER A 449 -5.68 7.91 13.34
C SER A 449 -6.38 6.55 13.41
N GLY A 450 -5.67 5.44 13.63
CA GLY A 450 -6.24 4.10 13.46
C GLY A 450 -6.46 3.70 11.99
N GLY A 451 -5.84 4.44 11.06
CA GLY A 451 -5.77 4.11 9.65
C GLY A 451 -4.65 3.11 9.36
N THR A 452 -4.25 3.03 8.08
CA THR A 452 -3.15 2.15 7.65
C THR A 452 -2.21 2.87 6.68
N PHE A 453 -0.92 2.53 6.70
CA PHE A 453 0.07 3.06 5.76
C PHE A 453 0.37 2.04 4.66
N SER A 454 0.08 2.43 3.42
CA SER A 454 0.36 1.64 2.22
C SER A 454 1.44 2.33 1.39
N PHE A 455 2.45 1.55 0.97
CA PHE A 455 3.54 2.04 0.13
C PHE A 455 3.35 1.56 -1.32
N ILE A 456 3.18 2.52 -2.24
CA ILE A 456 3.02 2.27 -3.67
C ILE A 456 4.36 2.57 -4.37
N GLU A 457 5.15 1.52 -4.60
CA GLU A 457 6.46 1.63 -5.26
C GLU A 457 6.34 1.84 -6.77
N THR A 458 5.40 1.15 -7.43
CA THR A 458 5.26 1.15 -8.89
C THR A 458 3.99 1.86 -9.35
N GLU A 459 4.11 2.58 -10.48
CA GLU A 459 3.01 3.31 -11.11
C GLU A 459 1.76 2.45 -11.40
N ALA A 460 1.93 1.14 -11.63
CA ALA A 460 0.82 0.23 -11.88
C ALA A 460 -0.02 -0.08 -10.63
N ALA A 461 0.59 -0.08 -9.44
CA ALA A 461 -0.02 -0.61 -8.22
C ALA A 461 -1.02 0.34 -7.53
N ILE A 462 -1.07 1.62 -7.89
CA ILE A 462 -1.96 2.62 -7.24
C ILE A 462 -3.46 2.27 -7.33
N GLN A 463 -3.92 1.79 -8.49
CA GLN A 463 -5.34 1.43 -8.64
C GLN A 463 -5.69 0.20 -7.81
N ASP A 464 -4.78 -0.77 -7.71
CA ASP A 464 -4.95 -1.99 -6.93
C ASP A 464 -4.87 -1.70 -5.42
N ALA A 465 -3.95 -0.85 -4.98
CA ALA A 465 -3.86 -0.37 -3.60
C ALA A 465 -5.16 0.34 -3.14
N PHE A 466 -5.74 1.17 -4.01
CA PHE A 466 -7.04 1.81 -3.77
C PHE A 466 -8.17 0.77 -3.76
N ALA A 467 -8.13 -0.23 -4.65
CA ALA A 467 -9.12 -1.30 -4.72
C ALA A 467 -9.16 -2.16 -3.45
N GLN A 468 -8.00 -2.56 -2.93
CA GLN A 468 -7.89 -3.29 -1.65
C GLN A 468 -8.50 -2.47 -0.51
N CYS A 469 -8.18 -1.17 -0.42
CA CYS A 469 -8.68 -0.30 0.64
C CYS A 469 -10.21 -0.12 0.59
N ILE A 470 -10.80 0.16 -0.59
CA ILE A 470 -12.26 0.26 -0.69
C ILE A 470 -12.95 -1.10 -0.51
N GLY A 471 -12.31 -2.22 -0.84
CA GLY A 471 -12.84 -3.55 -0.50
C GLY A 471 -13.03 -3.75 1.00
N GLY A 472 -12.12 -3.22 1.83
CA GLY A 472 -12.32 -3.13 3.27
C GLY A 472 -13.44 -2.16 3.64
N LEU A 473 -13.32 -0.88 3.27
CA LEU A 473 -14.25 0.18 3.67
C LEU A 473 -15.71 -0.08 3.25
N LEU A 474 -15.93 -0.75 2.11
CA LEU A 474 -17.27 -1.13 1.61
C LEU A 474 -17.75 -2.49 2.14
N SER A 475 -17.05 -3.10 3.11
CA SER A 475 -17.47 -4.34 3.77
C SER A 475 -17.46 -4.28 5.30
N VAL A 476 -17.52 -3.10 5.92
CA VAL A 476 -17.69 -2.96 7.38
C VAL A 476 -18.98 -3.64 7.85
N VAL A 477 -18.86 -4.55 8.82
CA VAL A 477 -19.97 -5.33 9.41
C VAL A 477 -20.13 -5.15 10.93
N ALA A 478 -19.12 -4.59 11.60
CA ALA A 478 -19.18 -4.25 13.02
C ALA A 478 -18.46 -2.91 13.24
N GLN A 479 -19.05 -2.02 14.03
CA GLN A 479 -18.46 -0.72 14.36
C GLN A 479 -18.20 -0.58 15.86
N GLY A 480 -17.11 0.13 16.21
CA GLY A 480 -16.78 0.44 17.60
C GLY A 480 -16.64 -0.80 18.50
N LEU A 481 -16.17 -1.93 17.95
CA LEU A 481 -16.02 -3.20 18.65
C LEU A 481 -15.11 -3.01 19.87
N HIS A 482 -15.63 -3.39 21.04
CA HIS A 482 -14.96 -3.29 22.31
C HIS A 482 -14.98 -4.66 23.01
N VAL A 483 -13.80 -5.20 23.28
CA VAL A 483 -13.61 -6.50 23.97
C VAL A 483 -13.46 -6.26 25.46
N LYS A 484 -14.16 -7.05 26.27
CA LYS A 484 -14.01 -7.12 27.73
C LYS A 484 -13.46 -8.49 28.10
N VAL A 485 -12.52 -8.49 29.04
CA VAL A 485 -11.86 -9.69 29.55
C VAL A 485 -11.91 -9.62 31.07
N GLU A 486 -12.51 -10.62 31.71
CA GLU A 486 -12.75 -10.63 33.15
C GLU A 486 -12.12 -11.88 33.77
N SER A 487 -11.45 -11.74 34.90
CA SER A 487 -10.87 -12.86 35.65
C SER A 487 -11.95 -13.64 36.40
N LEU A 488 -12.04 -14.95 36.15
CA LEU A 488 -13.02 -15.82 36.78
C LEU A 488 -12.56 -16.34 38.15
N HIS A 489 -11.28 -16.66 38.28
CA HIS A 489 -10.68 -17.10 39.55
C HIS A 489 -10.25 -15.88 40.39
N PRO A 490 -10.37 -15.88 41.72
CA PRO A 490 -9.93 -14.76 42.56
C PRO A 490 -8.44 -14.43 42.35
N ASP A 491 -7.57 -15.43 42.42
CA ASP A 491 -6.10 -15.26 42.34
C ASP A 491 -5.51 -15.14 40.92
N VAL A 492 -6.34 -15.15 39.87
CA VAL A 492 -5.87 -14.91 38.48
C VAL A 492 -5.87 -13.41 38.21
N HIS A 493 -4.69 -12.87 37.93
CA HIS A 493 -4.46 -11.45 37.65
C HIS A 493 -3.79 -11.26 36.27
N PHE A 494 -4.06 -10.12 35.66
CA PHE A 494 -3.50 -9.72 34.37
C PHE A 494 -2.07 -9.19 34.55
N GLY A 495 -1.13 -9.72 33.75
CA GLY A 495 0.24 -9.24 33.63
C GLY A 495 0.40 -8.20 32.53
N SER A 496 -0.11 -8.49 31.32
CA SER A 496 -0.12 -7.55 30.19
C SER A 496 -1.14 -7.94 29.11
N ILE A 497 -1.51 -6.99 28.25
CA ILE A 497 -2.28 -7.22 27.02
C ILE A 497 -1.44 -6.73 25.84
N ARG A 498 -0.99 -7.62 24.96
CA ARG A 498 -0.25 -7.27 23.74
C ARG A 498 -1.26 -7.07 22.61
N SER A 499 -1.83 -5.87 22.54
CA SER A 499 -2.88 -5.49 21.59
C SER A 499 -2.37 -4.91 20.25
N GLY A 500 -1.05 -4.83 20.05
CA GLY A 500 -0.46 -4.18 18.87
C GLY A 500 -0.64 -2.66 18.94
N SER A 501 -1.27 -2.04 17.94
CA SER A 501 -1.61 -0.61 17.96
C SER A 501 -3.01 -0.31 18.52
N TYR A 502 -3.80 -1.34 18.84
CA TYR A 502 -5.11 -1.16 19.46
C TYR A 502 -4.98 -0.73 20.92
N SER A 503 -5.76 0.28 21.33
CA SER A 503 -5.86 0.70 22.72
C SER A 503 -6.30 -0.49 23.59
N SER A 504 -5.57 -0.74 24.68
CA SER A 504 -5.98 -1.69 25.70
C SER A 504 -5.69 -1.13 27.09
N ARG A 505 -6.50 -1.57 28.06
CA ARG A 505 -6.41 -1.13 29.45
C ARG A 505 -6.68 -2.31 30.38
N ILE A 506 -5.89 -2.37 31.45
CA ILE A 506 -6.06 -3.28 32.59
C ILE A 506 -6.50 -2.41 33.77
N ALA A 507 -7.50 -2.84 34.53
CA ALA A 507 -7.98 -2.14 35.71
C ALA A 507 -6.98 -2.23 36.87
N ASP A 508 -7.06 -1.31 37.84
CA ASP A 508 -6.10 -1.22 38.96
C ASP A 508 -6.10 -2.48 39.85
N ASP A 509 -7.22 -3.21 39.89
CA ASP A 509 -7.35 -4.51 40.58
C ASP A 509 -6.64 -5.66 39.85
N LYS A 510 -6.21 -5.44 38.60
CA LYS A 510 -5.67 -6.43 37.65
C LYS A 510 -6.57 -7.65 37.45
N ARG A 511 -7.88 -7.56 37.69
CA ARG A 511 -8.85 -8.64 37.45
C ARG A 511 -9.75 -8.37 36.25
N ASN A 512 -9.82 -7.14 35.76
CA ASN A 512 -10.52 -6.79 34.52
C ASN A 512 -9.56 -6.15 33.50
N GLY A 513 -9.75 -6.48 32.23
CA GLY A 513 -9.04 -5.92 31.09
C GLY A 513 -9.98 -5.65 29.92
N SER A 514 -9.59 -4.77 29.00
CA SER A 514 -10.39 -4.50 27.79
C SER A 514 -9.57 -3.93 26.64
N ILE A 515 -10.08 -4.09 25.41
CA ILE A 515 -9.41 -3.71 24.16
C ILE A 515 -10.41 -2.96 23.28
N ASP A 516 -10.02 -1.78 22.80
CA ASP A 516 -10.80 -0.96 21.88
C ASP A 516 -10.38 -1.31 20.44
N VAL A 517 -11.16 -2.17 19.77
CA VAL A 517 -10.83 -2.77 18.46
C VAL A 517 -11.36 -1.93 17.28
N GLY A 518 -12.41 -1.14 17.51
CA GLY A 518 -12.98 -0.27 16.47
C GLY A 518 -13.75 -1.06 15.40
N ASP A 519 -13.64 -0.63 14.14
CA ASP A 519 -14.47 -1.19 13.06
C ASP A 519 -13.82 -2.44 12.42
N LEU A 520 -14.62 -3.47 12.13
CA LEU A 520 -14.19 -4.67 11.41
C LEU A 520 -14.87 -4.79 10.04
N TYR A 521 -14.06 -5.16 9.04
CA TYR A 521 -14.50 -5.55 7.70
C TYR A 521 -15.02 -6.99 7.71
N ALA A 522 -15.77 -7.39 6.68
CA ALA A 522 -16.35 -8.72 6.62
C ALA A 522 -15.27 -9.80 6.50
N GLU A 523 -15.46 -10.92 7.20
CA GLU A 523 -14.49 -12.02 7.34
C GLU A 523 -13.14 -11.64 8.00
N GLU A 524 -12.98 -10.40 8.44
CA GLU A 524 -11.72 -9.88 8.98
C GLU A 524 -11.39 -10.47 10.36
N GLU A 525 -10.12 -10.79 10.60
CA GLU A 525 -9.64 -11.44 11.81
C GLU A 525 -8.78 -10.51 12.68
N ARG A 526 -8.82 -10.71 14.00
CA ARG A 526 -7.99 -10.01 15.00
C ARG A 526 -7.53 -10.97 16.09
N ASP A 527 -6.22 -11.01 16.31
CA ASP A 527 -5.57 -11.82 17.34
C ASP A 527 -4.89 -10.92 18.39
N PHE A 528 -5.20 -11.17 19.67
CA PHE A 528 -4.68 -10.45 20.83
C PHE A 528 -4.15 -11.41 21.90
N LEU A 529 -2.94 -11.17 22.42
CA LEU A 529 -2.38 -11.99 23.50
C LEU A 529 -2.59 -11.31 24.86
N VAL A 530 -3.20 -12.03 25.79
CA VAL A 530 -3.34 -11.66 27.21
C VAL A 530 -2.38 -12.53 28.02
N SER A 531 -1.53 -11.90 28.83
CA SER A 531 -0.68 -12.58 29.82
C SER A 531 -1.36 -12.51 31.19
N VAL A 532 -1.49 -13.65 31.87
CA VAL A 532 -2.04 -13.78 33.23
C VAL A 532 -1.13 -14.64 34.10
N ASN A 533 -1.25 -14.53 35.43
CA ASN A 533 -0.75 -15.60 36.30
C ASN A 533 -1.79 -16.74 36.40
N VAL A 534 -1.32 -17.96 36.63
CA VAL A 534 -2.13 -19.15 36.88
C VAL A 534 -1.81 -19.62 38.31
N PRO A 535 -2.80 -19.73 39.22
CA PRO A 535 -2.57 -20.15 40.61
C PRO A 535 -2.29 -21.65 40.72
N SER A 536 -1.96 -22.12 41.92
CA SER A 536 -1.97 -23.55 42.27
C SER A 536 -3.41 -24.01 42.51
N ASP A 537 -3.89 -25.02 41.78
CA ASP A 537 -5.29 -25.46 41.77
C ASP A 537 -5.43 -26.93 41.28
N TYR A 538 -6.63 -27.50 41.33
CA TYR A 538 -6.97 -28.90 40.99
C TYR A 538 -8.19 -29.00 40.04
N GLY A 539 -8.31 -30.11 39.29
CA GLY A 539 -9.45 -30.35 38.39
C GLY A 539 -9.47 -29.45 37.13
N GLU A 540 -10.28 -28.39 37.13
CA GLU A 540 -10.36 -27.39 36.06
C GLU A 540 -10.25 -25.98 36.65
N THR A 541 -9.24 -25.20 36.22
CA THR A 541 -9.18 -23.77 36.56
C THR A 541 -9.85 -22.96 35.45
N ALA A 542 -10.92 -22.22 35.79
CA ALA A 542 -11.47 -21.20 34.91
C ALA A 542 -10.67 -19.90 35.06
N LEU A 543 -9.93 -19.51 34.02
CA LEU A 543 -9.03 -18.36 34.04
C LEU A 543 -9.76 -17.06 33.72
N LEU A 544 -10.36 -16.98 32.53
CA LEU A 544 -10.88 -15.74 31.94
C LEU A 544 -12.28 -15.92 31.35
N LYS A 545 -13.01 -14.82 31.27
CA LYS A 545 -14.29 -14.66 30.59
C LYS A 545 -14.13 -13.55 29.54
N VAL A 546 -14.38 -13.85 28.27
CA VAL A 546 -14.15 -12.96 27.13
C VAL A 546 -15.48 -12.64 26.45
N GLY A 547 -15.92 -11.39 26.52
CA GLY A 547 -17.10 -10.89 25.83
C GLY A 547 -16.74 -9.73 24.90
N CYS A 548 -17.62 -9.39 23.96
CA CYS A 548 -17.46 -8.18 23.17
C CYS A 548 -18.79 -7.48 22.89
N VAL A 549 -18.72 -6.18 22.62
CA VAL A 549 -19.87 -5.33 22.30
C VAL A 549 -19.52 -4.51 21.07
N TYR A 550 -20.43 -4.42 20.11
CA TYR A 550 -20.27 -3.62 18.89
C TYR A 550 -21.61 -3.08 18.40
N LYS A 551 -21.56 -2.17 17.43
CA LYS A 551 -22.74 -1.67 16.74
C LYS A 551 -22.85 -2.29 15.35
N ASP A 552 -24.02 -2.82 15.01
CA ASP A 552 -24.33 -3.25 13.63
C ASP A 552 -24.52 -1.99 12.76
N PRO A 553 -23.79 -1.80 11.65
CA PRO A 553 -23.87 -0.59 10.85
C PRO A 553 -25.11 -0.50 9.94
N LEU A 554 -25.80 -1.62 9.69
CA LEU A 554 -27.06 -1.66 8.95
C LEU A 554 -28.23 -1.32 9.89
N MET A 555 -28.39 -2.11 10.96
CA MET A 555 -29.53 -2.02 11.88
C MET A 555 -29.35 -0.90 12.92
N LYS A 556 -28.12 -0.42 13.11
CA LYS A 556 -27.71 0.60 14.10
C LYS A 556 -27.90 0.20 15.57
N GLU A 557 -28.24 -1.06 15.82
CA GLU A 557 -28.38 -1.64 17.16
C GLU A 557 -27.02 -2.03 17.78
N THR A 558 -26.98 -2.11 19.11
CA THR A 558 -25.81 -2.57 19.86
C THR A 558 -25.91 -4.07 20.11
N VAL A 559 -25.05 -4.84 19.44
CA VAL A 559 -24.91 -6.29 19.65
C VAL A 559 -23.99 -6.54 20.84
N ASN A 560 -24.49 -7.26 21.84
CA ASN A 560 -23.70 -7.78 22.96
C ASN A 560 -23.49 -9.28 22.73
N MET A 561 -22.24 -9.72 22.63
CA MET A 561 -21.92 -11.14 22.47
C MET A 561 -22.01 -11.90 23.79
N ALA A 562 -22.40 -13.17 23.71
CA ALA A 562 -22.26 -14.11 24.83
C ALA A 562 -20.78 -14.32 25.17
N ASP A 563 -20.46 -14.39 26.46
CA ASP A 563 -19.08 -14.54 26.92
C ASP A 563 -18.52 -15.96 26.69
N VAL A 564 -17.30 -16.05 26.18
CA VAL A 564 -16.51 -17.29 26.06
C VAL A 564 -15.63 -17.46 27.31
N GLN A 565 -15.68 -18.64 27.94
CA GLN A 565 -14.83 -18.96 29.09
C GLN A 565 -13.54 -19.66 28.66
N VAL A 566 -12.41 -19.22 29.22
CA VAL A 566 -11.09 -19.83 29.05
C VAL A 566 -10.81 -20.71 30.27
N LYS A 567 -10.61 -22.00 30.03
CA LYS A 567 -10.32 -23.01 31.05
C LYS A 567 -9.04 -23.77 30.75
N ILE A 568 -8.41 -24.30 31.79
CA ILE A 568 -7.29 -25.24 31.71
C ILE A 568 -7.56 -26.46 32.59
N SER A 569 -7.10 -27.63 32.14
CA SER A 569 -7.13 -28.87 32.91
C SER A 569 -5.95 -28.94 33.88
N ARG A 570 -6.17 -29.52 35.06
CA ARG A 570 -5.16 -29.76 36.12
C ARG A 570 -4.98 -31.25 36.40
N PRO A 571 -4.29 -31.99 35.53
CA PRO A 571 -3.95 -33.38 35.81
C PRO A 571 -2.79 -33.49 36.81
N ALA A 572 -2.75 -34.60 37.55
CA ALA A 572 -1.64 -34.94 38.46
C ALA A 572 -0.29 -35.17 37.75
N PHE A 573 -0.31 -35.41 36.44
CA PHE A 573 0.89 -35.58 35.61
C PHE A 573 0.59 -35.17 34.17
N VAL A 574 1.45 -34.32 33.58
CA VAL A 574 1.44 -33.99 32.14
C VAL A 574 2.66 -34.65 31.51
N SER A 575 2.45 -35.51 30.50
CA SER A 575 3.52 -36.28 29.86
C SER A 575 4.31 -35.49 28.82
N VAL A 576 3.62 -34.64 28.04
CA VAL A 576 4.18 -33.72 27.05
C VAL A 576 3.34 -32.45 27.03
N GLN A 577 3.89 -31.31 27.45
CA GLN A 577 3.25 -30.02 27.22
C GLN A 577 3.45 -29.59 25.76
N SER A 578 2.36 -29.58 24.99
CA SER A 578 2.34 -29.00 23.63
C SER A 578 1.85 -27.56 23.69
N VAL A 579 2.65 -26.61 23.17
CA VAL A 579 2.25 -25.21 23.00
C VAL A 579 1.18 -25.13 21.90
N SER A 580 0.12 -24.32 22.10
CA SER A 580 -0.83 -23.99 21.03
C SER A 580 -0.13 -23.34 19.84
N VAL A 581 -0.32 -23.90 18.65
CA VAL A 581 0.23 -23.39 17.38
C VAL A 581 -0.29 -21.98 17.09
N GLU A 582 -1.53 -21.70 17.46
CA GLU A 582 -2.17 -20.39 17.32
C GLU A 582 -1.53 -19.35 18.25
N VAL A 583 -1.26 -19.72 19.51
CA VAL A 583 -0.56 -18.84 20.47
C VAL A 583 0.89 -18.59 20.02
N ASP A 584 1.62 -19.63 19.61
CA ASP A 584 3.01 -19.53 19.11
C ASP A 584 3.10 -18.65 17.87
N ARG A 585 2.24 -18.86 16.87
CA ARG A 585 2.10 -18.01 15.68
C ARG A 585 1.91 -16.54 16.02
N GLN A 586 1.07 -16.24 17.01
CA GLN A 586 0.75 -14.87 17.39
C GLN A 586 1.84 -14.23 18.28
N LYS A 587 2.59 -15.03 19.04
CA LYS A 587 3.86 -14.59 19.66
C LYS A 587 4.89 -14.22 18.57
N ASN A 588 5.03 -15.07 17.55
CA ASN A 588 5.93 -14.85 16.41
C ASN A 588 5.60 -13.57 15.63
N ARG A 589 4.33 -13.30 15.30
CA ARG A 589 3.93 -12.03 14.65
C ARG A 589 4.35 -10.81 15.48
N LEU A 590 4.05 -10.81 16.78
CA LEU A 590 4.32 -9.65 17.63
C LEU A 590 5.83 -9.43 17.80
N HIS A 591 6.61 -10.51 17.95
CA HIS A 591 8.08 -10.41 17.96
C HIS A 591 8.64 -9.94 16.61
N ALA A 592 8.10 -10.42 15.49
CA ALA A 592 8.49 -9.92 14.17
C ALA A 592 8.26 -8.41 14.05
N ALA A 593 7.11 -7.90 14.48
CA ALA A 593 6.81 -6.47 14.48
C ALA A 593 7.76 -5.66 15.41
N GLU A 594 8.13 -6.21 16.56
CA GLU A 594 9.11 -5.60 17.47
C GLU A 594 10.50 -5.51 16.80
N VAL A 595 10.98 -6.59 16.17
CA VAL A 595 12.27 -6.61 15.46
C VAL A 595 12.24 -5.76 14.19
N MET A 596 11.12 -5.70 13.46
CA MET A 596 10.96 -4.78 12.32
C MET A 596 11.14 -3.31 12.75
N ALA A 597 10.66 -2.93 13.94
CA ALA A 597 10.81 -1.59 14.49
C ALA A 597 12.26 -1.32 14.95
N GLU A 598 12.92 -2.30 15.59
CA GLU A 598 14.31 -2.19 16.02
C GLU A 598 15.30 -2.15 14.83
N ALA A 599 15.10 -3.02 13.83
CA ALA A 599 15.87 -3.02 12.59
C ALA A 599 15.70 -1.70 11.83
N ARG A 600 14.49 -1.16 11.74
CA ARG A 600 14.24 0.19 11.20
C ARG A 600 15.02 1.26 11.96
N PHE A 601 14.92 1.30 13.30
CA PHE A 601 15.61 2.28 14.13
C PHE A 601 17.14 2.22 13.96
N THR A 602 17.67 1.01 13.83
CA THR A 602 19.10 0.74 13.62
C THR A 602 19.55 1.14 12.20
N ALA A 603 18.71 0.88 11.18
CA ALA A 603 18.91 1.31 9.80
C ALA A 603 18.89 2.84 9.62
N GLU A 604 17.99 3.56 10.32
CA GLU A 604 17.96 5.03 10.31
C GLU A 604 19.26 5.62 10.85
N ARG A 605 19.84 5.01 11.89
CA ARG A 605 21.15 5.37 12.46
C ARG A 605 22.34 5.02 11.56
N GLY A 606 22.10 4.35 10.44
CA GLY A 606 23.11 3.99 9.43
C GLY A 606 23.70 2.59 9.57
N ASP A 607 23.39 1.86 10.65
CA ASP A 607 23.88 0.51 10.90
C ASP A 607 23.00 -0.55 10.21
N LEU A 608 23.08 -0.57 8.88
CA LEU A 608 22.32 -1.51 8.05
C LEU A 608 22.76 -2.97 8.26
N THR A 609 24.02 -3.20 8.63
CA THR A 609 24.56 -4.55 8.86
C THR A 609 23.89 -5.20 10.07
N ASN A 610 23.81 -4.50 11.20
CA ASN A 610 23.12 -5.00 12.38
C ASN A 610 21.60 -5.11 12.13
N ALA A 611 20.99 -4.13 11.43
CA ALA A 611 19.58 -4.20 11.06
C ALA A 611 19.23 -5.45 10.21
N VAL A 612 20.09 -5.83 9.26
CA VAL A 612 19.92 -7.08 8.48
C VAL A 612 20.14 -8.33 9.33
N SER A 613 21.06 -8.30 10.31
CA SER A 613 21.31 -9.42 11.24
C SER A 613 20.11 -9.66 12.16
N LEU A 614 19.54 -8.60 12.75
CA LEU A 614 18.34 -8.68 13.61
C LEU A 614 17.18 -9.36 12.87
N LEU A 615 16.96 -8.98 11.60
CA LEU A 615 15.97 -9.63 10.74
C LEU A 615 16.31 -11.09 10.44
N GLU A 616 17.60 -11.45 10.28
CA GLU A 616 18.01 -12.85 10.07
C GLU A 616 17.77 -13.72 11.30
N ASP A 617 18.10 -13.20 12.48
CA ASP A 617 17.92 -13.89 13.76
C ASP A 617 16.44 -14.12 14.05
N CYS A 618 15.60 -13.10 13.81
CA CYS A 618 14.14 -13.21 13.90
C CYS A 618 13.59 -14.26 12.94
N ARG A 619 14.04 -14.30 11.69
CA ARG A 619 13.63 -15.32 10.69
C ARG A 619 14.01 -16.73 11.13
N ARG A 620 15.25 -16.93 11.58
CA ARG A 620 15.74 -18.23 12.09
C ARG A 620 14.96 -18.68 13.33
N MET A 621 14.59 -17.76 14.21
CA MET A 621 13.75 -18.04 15.38
C MET A 621 12.32 -18.45 14.98
N ILE A 622 11.64 -17.66 14.13
CA ILE A 622 10.28 -17.94 13.67
C ILE A 622 10.21 -19.29 12.95
N MET A 623 11.15 -19.57 12.03
CA MET A 623 11.17 -20.87 11.32
C MET A 623 11.61 -22.05 12.21
N GLY A 624 12.27 -21.78 13.34
CA GLY A 624 12.58 -22.77 14.37
C GLY A 624 11.47 -23.01 15.41
N SER A 625 10.45 -22.14 15.47
CA SER A 625 9.31 -22.25 16.40
C SER A 625 8.36 -23.41 16.07
N VAL A 626 7.36 -23.66 16.94
CA VAL A 626 6.38 -24.73 16.74
C VAL A 626 5.52 -24.46 15.49
N SER A 627 5.04 -23.23 15.33
CA SER A 627 4.23 -22.78 14.20
C SER A 627 5.03 -22.66 12.89
N GLY A 628 6.31 -22.30 12.98
CA GLY A 628 7.24 -22.35 11.86
C GLY A 628 7.46 -23.78 11.36
N GLN A 629 7.78 -24.71 12.27
CA GLN A 629 7.98 -26.13 11.95
C GLN A 629 6.71 -26.82 11.47
N SER A 630 5.51 -26.43 11.93
CA SER A 630 4.24 -26.95 11.41
C SER A 630 3.89 -26.44 10.01
N GLY A 631 4.63 -25.46 9.48
CA GLY A 631 4.38 -24.85 8.18
C GLY A 631 3.17 -23.92 8.17
N ASP A 632 2.93 -23.16 9.24
CA ASP A 632 1.86 -22.17 9.28
C ASP A 632 2.08 -21.06 8.23
N ARG A 633 1.00 -20.65 7.56
CA ARG A 633 1.02 -19.69 6.45
C ARG A 633 1.47 -18.28 6.87
N LEU A 634 1.13 -17.84 8.08
CA LEU A 634 1.54 -16.52 8.57
C LEU A 634 3.05 -16.53 8.88
N CYS A 635 3.57 -17.62 9.46
CA CYS A 635 5.01 -17.78 9.70
C CYS A 635 5.81 -17.82 8.38
N GLN A 636 5.31 -18.53 7.36
CA GLN A 636 5.91 -18.53 6.02
C GLN A 636 5.86 -17.15 5.34
N SER A 637 4.74 -16.43 5.46
CA SER A 637 4.59 -15.07 4.93
C SER A 637 5.51 -14.07 5.65
N LEU A 638 5.65 -14.19 6.98
CA LEU A 638 6.58 -13.40 7.79
C LEU A 638 8.04 -13.65 7.41
N ASP A 639 8.45 -14.90 7.18
CA ASP A 639 9.83 -15.19 6.75
C ASP A 639 10.17 -14.51 5.41
N ALA A 640 9.26 -14.61 4.43
CA ALA A 640 9.41 -13.97 3.14
C ALA A 640 9.38 -12.42 3.23
N GLU A 641 8.56 -11.86 4.11
CA GLU A 641 8.48 -10.41 4.33
C GLU A 641 9.76 -9.88 4.96
N LEU A 642 10.24 -10.52 6.03
CA LEU A 642 11.50 -10.20 6.68
C LEU A 642 12.67 -10.36 5.69
N LYS A 643 12.63 -11.34 4.78
CA LYS A 643 13.63 -11.51 3.71
C LYS A 643 13.64 -10.34 2.71
N GLU A 644 12.48 -9.89 2.23
CA GLU A 644 12.37 -8.71 1.37
C GLU A 644 12.85 -7.44 2.10
N MET A 645 12.58 -7.31 3.42
CA MET A 645 13.13 -6.23 4.24
C MET A 645 14.66 -6.27 4.32
N GLN A 646 15.28 -7.44 4.55
CA GLN A 646 16.74 -7.61 4.53
C GLN A 646 17.34 -7.13 3.20
N ASP A 647 16.76 -7.57 2.08
CA ASP A 647 17.28 -7.22 0.76
C ASP A 647 17.10 -5.74 0.44
N ARG A 648 16.01 -5.11 0.93
CA ARG A 648 15.79 -3.66 0.84
C ARG A 648 16.69 -2.84 1.76
N MET A 649 17.23 -3.43 2.84
CA MET A 649 18.25 -2.80 3.71
C MET A 649 19.70 -2.94 3.20
N ALA A 650 19.94 -3.68 2.10
CA ALA A 650 21.29 -4.01 1.62
C ALA A 650 22.23 -2.82 1.34
N ASN A 651 21.71 -1.60 1.17
CA ASN A 651 22.50 -0.36 1.22
C ASN A 651 21.60 0.86 1.52
N ARG A 652 22.21 1.98 1.92
CA ARG A 652 21.48 3.19 2.34
C ARG A 652 20.55 3.76 1.27
N GLN A 653 20.96 3.74 0.00
CA GLN A 653 20.13 4.25 -1.09
C GLN A 653 18.88 3.38 -1.31
N ARG A 654 18.99 2.04 -1.28
CA ARG A 654 17.83 1.14 -1.38
C ARG A 654 16.92 1.25 -0.14
N TYR A 655 17.51 1.40 1.04
CA TYR A 655 16.75 1.62 2.27
C TYR A 655 15.96 2.94 2.20
N GLU A 656 16.57 4.06 1.83
CA GLU A 656 15.90 5.35 1.79
C GLU A 656 14.86 5.46 0.67
N ALA A 657 15.13 4.90 -0.51
CA ALA A 657 14.24 4.98 -1.67
C ALA A 657 13.02 4.06 -1.60
N SER A 658 13.11 2.91 -0.93
CA SER A 658 11.91 2.06 -0.74
C SER A 658 11.91 1.14 0.49
N GLY A 659 13.07 0.78 1.07
CA GLY A 659 13.11 -0.07 2.27
C GLY A 659 12.40 0.52 3.48
N ARG A 660 12.61 1.80 3.79
CA ARG A 660 11.95 2.54 4.88
C ARG A 660 10.43 2.48 4.76
N ALA A 661 9.90 2.80 3.58
CA ALA A 661 8.46 2.79 3.32
C ALA A 661 7.87 1.37 3.33
N TYR A 662 8.60 0.38 2.80
CA TYR A 662 8.22 -1.03 2.88
C TYR A 662 8.11 -1.50 4.34
N VAL A 663 9.12 -1.24 5.18
CA VAL A 663 9.12 -1.62 6.61
C VAL A 663 8.00 -0.92 7.38
N LEU A 664 7.75 0.37 7.11
CA LEU A 664 6.66 1.12 7.74
C LEU A 664 5.26 0.60 7.34
N SER A 665 5.10 0.11 6.11
CA SER A 665 3.87 -0.54 5.66
C SER A 665 3.75 -1.95 6.26
N GLY A 666 4.86 -2.68 6.38
CA GLY A 666 4.99 -3.93 7.12
C GLY A 666 4.47 -3.81 8.57
N LEU A 667 5.05 -2.86 9.31
CA LEU A 667 4.67 -2.51 10.68
C LEU A 667 3.20 -2.11 10.82
N SER A 668 2.69 -1.26 9.92
CA SER A 668 1.28 -0.84 9.94
C SER A 668 0.33 -2.03 9.76
N SER A 669 0.62 -2.90 8.79
CA SER A 669 -0.13 -4.15 8.56
C SER A 669 -0.16 -5.06 9.78
N HIS A 670 1.00 -5.39 10.38
CA HIS A 670 1.04 -6.35 11.50
C HIS A 670 0.53 -5.78 12.83
N SER A 671 0.64 -4.47 13.02
CA SER A 671 0.23 -3.81 14.28
C SER A 671 -1.27 -3.49 14.33
N TRP A 672 -1.88 -3.23 13.16
CA TRP A 672 -3.34 -3.09 12.99
C TRP A 672 -4.03 -4.37 12.48
N GLN A 673 -3.26 -5.39 12.09
CA GLN A 673 -3.76 -6.66 11.52
C GLN A 673 -4.66 -6.45 10.28
N ARG A 674 -4.26 -5.51 9.43
CA ARG A 674 -5.02 -5.00 8.28
C ARG A 674 -4.18 -5.00 7.01
N ALA A 675 -4.75 -5.44 5.88
CA ALA A 675 -4.02 -5.50 4.62
C ALA A 675 -3.61 -4.10 4.10
N THR A 676 -2.29 -3.86 4.04
CA THR A 676 -1.68 -2.69 3.38
C THR A 676 -1.24 -3.05 1.97
N ALA A 677 -1.24 -2.10 1.02
CA ALA A 677 -0.47 -2.30 -0.20
C ALA A 677 1.01 -2.08 0.12
N ARG A 678 1.86 -3.02 -0.27
CA ARG A 678 3.32 -2.96 -0.16
C ARG A 678 3.92 -2.91 -1.57
N GLY A 679 5.21 -2.55 -1.67
CA GLY A 679 5.92 -2.43 -2.94
C GLY A 679 5.98 -3.73 -3.75
N ASP A 680 6.36 -3.61 -5.02
CA ASP A 680 6.41 -4.74 -5.95
C ASP A 680 7.48 -5.74 -5.48
N SER A 681 7.04 -6.93 -5.06
CA SER A 681 7.90 -7.98 -4.49
C SER A 681 8.17 -9.06 -5.52
N THR A 682 9.40 -9.58 -5.50
CA THR A 682 9.88 -10.52 -6.52
C THR A 682 9.15 -11.86 -6.53
N ASP A 683 8.50 -12.24 -5.41
CA ASP A 683 7.69 -13.45 -5.29
C ASP A 683 6.19 -13.10 -5.18
N SER A 684 5.61 -12.67 -6.31
CA SER A 684 4.30 -12.01 -6.39
C SER A 684 3.06 -12.88 -6.05
N GLU A 685 3.22 -14.12 -5.60
CA GLU A 685 2.10 -15.02 -5.22
C GLU A 685 2.01 -15.32 -3.70
N SER A 686 3.08 -15.14 -2.92
CA SER A 686 3.12 -15.57 -1.50
C SER A 686 2.88 -14.44 -0.50
N LEU A 687 3.32 -13.22 -0.81
CA LEU A 687 3.37 -12.10 0.13
C LEU A 687 2.14 -11.17 0.15
N ILE A 688 1.29 -11.26 -0.87
CA ILE A 688 0.20 -10.30 -1.09
C ILE A 688 -1.03 -10.57 -0.20
N GLN A 689 -1.19 -11.80 0.32
CA GLN A 689 -2.48 -12.28 0.85
C GLN A 689 -2.71 -12.06 2.37
N ALA A 690 -1.74 -11.51 3.10
CA ALA A 690 -1.87 -11.31 4.55
C ALA A 690 -2.97 -10.29 4.91
N TYR A 691 -3.91 -10.69 5.78
CA TYR A 691 -5.08 -9.92 6.21
C TYR A 691 -6.06 -9.48 5.10
N GLN A 692 -5.96 -10.02 3.88
CA GLN A 692 -6.91 -9.74 2.81
C GLN A 692 -8.23 -10.49 3.04
N THR A 693 -9.36 -9.78 3.01
CA THR A 693 -10.71 -10.39 3.03
C THR A 693 -11.20 -10.66 1.59
N SER A 694 -12.20 -11.51 1.40
CA SER A 694 -12.70 -11.83 0.04
C SER A 694 -13.17 -10.59 -0.72
N SER A 695 -13.72 -9.59 -0.02
CA SER A 695 -14.13 -8.31 -0.62
C SER A 695 -12.94 -7.51 -1.16
N MET A 696 -11.79 -7.55 -0.49
CA MET A 696 -10.55 -6.92 -0.98
C MET A 696 -10.03 -7.64 -2.24
N VAL A 697 -10.03 -8.97 -2.22
CA VAL A 697 -9.59 -9.80 -3.36
C VAL A 697 -10.49 -9.60 -4.58
N ASP A 698 -11.82 -9.53 -4.39
CA ASP A 698 -12.78 -9.22 -5.45
C ASP A 698 -12.56 -7.82 -6.04
N MET A 699 -12.25 -6.81 -5.22
CA MET A 699 -11.95 -5.47 -5.71
C MET A 699 -10.62 -5.42 -6.48
N LEU A 700 -9.59 -6.13 -6.04
CA LEU A 700 -8.32 -6.30 -6.78
C LEU A 700 -8.53 -7.00 -8.13
N LEU A 701 -9.34 -8.06 -8.17
CA LEU A 701 -9.67 -8.73 -9.43
C LEU A 701 -10.45 -7.80 -10.39
N ARG A 702 -11.33 -6.94 -9.85
CA ARG A 702 -12.01 -5.88 -10.62
C ARG A 702 -11.05 -4.81 -11.14
N SER A 703 -10.12 -4.31 -10.32
CA SER A 703 -9.17 -3.29 -10.77
C SER A 703 -8.27 -3.81 -11.89
N GLN A 704 -7.76 -5.03 -11.75
CA GLN A 704 -6.91 -5.68 -12.76
C GLN A 704 -7.65 -5.99 -14.06
N THR A 705 -8.89 -6.49 -13.99
CA THR A 705 -9.69 -6.78 -15.20
C THR A 705 -10.09 -5.50 -15.94
N MET A 706 -10.51 -4.45 -15.22
CA MET A 706 -10.72 -3.12 -15.81
C MET A 706 -9.42 -2.54 -16.38
N SER A 707 -8.27 -2.72 -15.72
CA SER A 707 -6.98 -2.24 -16.21
C SER A 707 -6.51 -2.93 -17.50
N ARG A 708 -6.81 -4.22 -17.68
CA ARG A 708 -6.51 -4.96 -18.91
C ARG A 708 -7.44 -4.60 -20.08
N SER A 709 -8.66 -4.15 -19.79
CA SER A 709 -9.66 -3.76 -20.81
C SER A 709 -9.24 -2.60 -21.72
N SER A 710 -8.27 -1.77 -21.29
CA SER A 710 -7.69 -0.69 -22.11
C SER A 710 -6.70 -1.16 -23.18
N THR A 711 -6.50 -2.47 -23.36
CA THR A 711 -5.81 -3.02 -24.54
C THR A 711 -6.81 -3.29 -25.66
N PRO A 712 -6.49 -2.96 -26.94
CA PRO A 712 -7.43 -3.16 -28.03
C PRO A 712 -7.72 -4.66 -28.19
N ARG A 713 -9.01 -5.03 -28.09
CA ARG A 713 -9.46 -6.42 -28.28
C ARG A 713 -8.90 -6.96 -29.60
N GLY A 714 -8.16 -8.06 -29.51
CA GLY A 714 -7.71 -8.80 -30.68
C GLY A 714 -8.90 -9.12 -31.60
N THR A 715 -8.69 -8.99 -32.91
CA THR A 715 -9.74 -9.16 -33.93
C THR A 715 -10.52 -10.45 -33.69
N PRO A 716 -11.87 -10.43 -33.77
CA PRO A 716 -12.66 -11.64 -33.56
C PRO A 716 -12.22 -12.72 -34.55
N GLN A 717 -11.91 -13.92 -34.04
CA GLN A 717 -11.56 -15.04 -34.89
C GLN A 717 -12.70 -15.30 -35.88
N MET A 718 -12.43 -15.13 -37.18
CA MET A 718 -13.39 -15.54 -38.20
C MET A 718 -13.60 -17.04 -38.07
N ARG A 719 -14.85 -17.44 -37.80
CA ARG A 719 -15.24 -18.86 -37.81
C ARG A 719 -14.90 -19.44 -39.18
N HIS A 720 -14.09 -20.49 -39.21
CA HIS A 720 -13.83 -21.23 -40.45
C HIS A 720 -15.16 -21.65 -41.08
N ALA A 721 -15.32 -21.35 -42.37
CA ALA A 721 -16.46 -21.81 -43.14
C ALA A 721 -16.49 -23.34 -43.13
N LYS A 722 -17.61 -23.94 -42.68
CA LYS A 722 -17.82 -25.38 -42.80
C LYS A 722 -17.90 -25.74 -44.27
N SER A 723 -17.06 -26.66 -44.73
CA SER A 723 -17.16 -27.24 -46.07
C SER A 723 -18.48 -28.00 -46.22
N PHE A 724 -19.19 -27.75 -47.31
CA PHE A 724 -20.35 -28.56 -47.69
C PHE A 724 -19.89 -29.93 -48.22
N PRO A 725 -20.66 -31.01 -48.00
CA PRO A 725 -20.34 -32.33 -48.53
C PRO A 725 -20.49 -32.36 -50.05
N ALA A 726 -19.61 -33.11 -50.72
CA ALA A 726 -19.67 -33.30 -52.16
C ALA A 726 -20.94 -34.08 -52.58
N ARG A 727 -21.55 -33.69 -53.70
CA ARG A 727 -22.53 -34.51 -54.42
C ARG A 727 -21.84 -35.28 -55.56
N PRO A 728 -22.37 -36.44 -55.97
CA PRO A 728 -21.68 -37.37 -56.87
C PRO A 728 -21.64 -36.88 -58.33
N GLN A 729 -20.68 -37.40 -59.09
CA GLN A 729 -20.54 -37.16 -60.53
C GLN A 729 -21.63 -37.85 -61.35
N PRO A 730 -22.16 -37.21 -62.41
CA PRO A 730 -22.69 -37.91 -63.57
C PRO A 730 -21.55 -38.45 -64.46
N ARG A 731 -21.90 -39.23 -65.49
CA ARG A 731 -20.97 -39.72 -66.53
C ARG A 731 -20.45 -38.60 -67.42
#